data_AF-A0A858RKM6-F1
#
_entry.id   AF-A0A858RKM6-F1
#
_cell.length_a   1.000
_cell.length_b   1.000
_cell.length_c   1.000
_cell.angle_alpha   90.00
_cell.angle_beta   90.00
_cell.angle_gamma   90.00
#
_symmetry.space_group_name_H-M   'P 1'
#
loop_
_entity.id
_entity.type
_entity.pdbx_description
1 polymer ?
#
loop_
_entity_poly.entity_id
_entity_poly.type
_entity_poly.pdbx_seq_one_letter_code
_entity_poly.pdbx_strand_id
1 'polypeptide(L)'
;MHRSPRLSLILAFLPVILPAAADPLTWDTVVDGTLLTHGSGTWDLTGLRWNNGAGGNVAWTNSPVRDATFIGGASGATVTIGTDPIIAGTISFNGTGNTILQGPLANLTASTLEVSTFFDGKLVMNSPGSGMLSHVPAVSIAEGSSLYLSSAVVVDSAITVKGPGNNENRGALRLDNDSRVQGSIQLTGDATFGSSFGLGIIASTVSGPFGFNQAATSPGIIRLTGDNQHSGGTKLVNGVVQAGHDHAFGSGTLSIGNVTLSSDSASPRSFANPSILSGTAVVLGSSTNNGKLTFQGAASTGTTNRTITVNSDVEFNALLSGGQVTKSGPGKLVLNGSLTASTASTVLAGAPVTLGTSGATIDTNGFDISLPVVFEGQGGFKKTGNGTLSLSGSSTFTGPVTVAAGSLRLLPSTVLPAGLKVLPLGDSITFGYGGRDGYRSYLHTKLVRNAPDFRFLGDSTEVPLNPSNLPAEQLFHAGHSSYSTTDIKNNLNGLDTATFQMYGGAERNPHGGYWLTGGHGTGRTAIFPDAVLLLAGTNDLDRLDMAGAQARYRALLNEIATLRPDARIFAAKITPWSANPSKVTQFNQVITNLVTEFRNAGKKVTLVDLFTGYTGGFVDGVHPAEAGYQWMADQWHAALLSALGTAMIPDLSHASSVTVMHDAAIEGTGKLPTASISGTIRSTISAKGASLLEITGNLDLDHATLAITAPAQPSQPSYEILRYTGDLSGDFATVGGIPSGFQVTHVPGAKKIYLATAYEAWRLNSGIPDESKSPEADPDQDGRSNLLEYALGGKPLDPTDRGTLVENLNDSSGGPQLGLLIATHAGASFAAGADHGLVASVAGTTYQVEASSDLAAWDLSVSEVLPLPEGLPLPPKGYEYHAFTTGMQDRAFVRAKVSQMP
;
A
#
# COMPACT_ATOMS: atom_id res chain seq x y z
N MET A 1 -5.47 -72.62 15.98
CA MET A 1 -4.77 -73.73 15.30
C MET A 1 -3.40 -73.23 14.88
N HIS A 2 -2.36 -74.01 15.21
CA HIS A 2 -0.95 -74.01 14.71
C HIS A 2 -0.15 -72.69 14.69
N ARG A 3 0.96 -72.41 15.43
CA ARG A 3 2.16 -73.16 15.95
C ARG A 3 2.90 -73.93 14.83
N SER A 4 4.21 -73.81 14.51
CA SER A 4 5.49 -73.25 15.04
C SER A 4 6.54 -73.34 13.87
N PRO A 5 7.90 -73.26 13.99
CA PRO A 5 8.83 -72.83 15.06
C PRO A 5 10.00 -71.91 14.60
N ARG A 6 10.82 -71.54 15.62
CA ARG A 6 12.08 -70.76 15.66
C ARG A 6 13.24 -71.36 14.87
N LEU A 7 14.19 -70.51 14.46
CA LEU A 7 15.64 -70.75 14.58
C LEU A 7 16.40 -69.39 14.58
N SER A 8 17.02 -69.03 15.71
CA SER A 8 18.00 -67.94 15.79
C SER A 8 19.35 -68.56 16.15
N LEU A 9 20.30 -68.41 15.23
CA LEU A 9 21.69 -68.87 15.33
C LEU A 9 22.49 -67.83 16.12
N ILE A 10 23.00 -68.20 17.29
CA ILE A 10 23.98 -67.42 18.06
C ILE A 10 25.35 -67.82 17.54
N LEU A 11 26.04 -66.90 16.85
CA LEU A 11 27.47 -67.00 16.56
C LEU A 11 28.22 -66.11 17.56
N ALA A 12 29.07 -66.73 18.35
CA ALA A 12 29.96 -66.07 19.30
C ALA A 12 31.09 -65.33 18.56
N PHE A 13 31.24 -64.04 18.83
CA PHE A 13 32.48 -63.31 18.57
C PHE A 13 33.17 -63.03 19.91
N LEU A 14 34.45 -63.36 19.99
CA LEU A 14 35.35 -63.03 21.09
C LEU A 14 35.34 -61.50 21.33
N PRO A 15 35.28 -61.03 22.59
CA PRO A 15 35.55 -59.63 22.89
C PRO A 15 37.05 -59.38 22.74
N VAL A 16 37.40 -58.47 21.83
CA VAL A 16 38.67 -57.74 21.89
C VAL A 16 38.64 -56.95 23.20
N ILE A 17 39.56 -57.25 24.10
CA ILE A 17 39.79 -56.47 25.32
C ILE A 17 40.35 -55.12 24.88
N LEU A 18 39.47 -54.11 24.78
CA LEU A 18 39.87 -52.72 24.84
C LEU A 18 40.32 -52.41 26.28
N PRO A 19 41.35 -51.58 26.50
CA PRO A 19 41.73 -51.20 27.85
C PRO A 19 40.52 -50.56 28.54
N ALA A 20 40.26 -50.98 29.78
CA ALA A 20 39.24 -50.39 30.62
C ALA A 20 39.42 -48.86 30.64
N ALA A 21 38.37 -48.13 30.24
CA ALA A 21 38.30 -46.71 30.53
C ALA A 21 38.45 -46.55 32.04
N ALA A 22 39.45 -45.78 32.47
CA ALA A 22 39.59 -45.40 33.87
C ALA A 22 38.26 -44.78 34.31
N ASP A 23 37.77 -45.17 35.50
CA ASP A 23 36.54 -44.59 36.06
C ASP A 23 36.61 -43.06 35.96
N PRO A 24 35.60 -42.39 35.36
CA PRO A 24 35.54 -40.94 35.40
C PRO A 24 35.44 -40.56 36.87
N LEU A 25 36.45 -39.86 37.39
CA LEU A 25 36.31 -39.18 38.67
C LEU A 25 35.36 -38.02 38.44
N THR A 26 34.07 -38.31 38.57
CA THR A 26 33.07 -37.30 38.86
C THR A 26 33.54 -36.54 40.11
N TRP A 27 33.39 -35.22 40.15
CA TRP A 27 33.03 -34.56 41.41
C TRP A 27 31.62 -35.02 41.79
N ASP A 28 31.47 -36.33 42.01
CA ASP A 28 30.38 -36.92 42.76
C ASP A 28 31.01 -37.39 44.07
N THR A 29 30.48 -36.81 45.12
CA THR A 29 30.85 -36.90 46.52
C THR A 29 30.65 -38.30 47.09
N VAL A 30 31.43 -39.29 46.64
CA VAL A 30 31.46 -40.58 47.34
C VAL A 30 32.89 -41.05 47.58
N VAL A 31 33.56 -40.35 48.51
CA VAL A 31 34.20 -41.02 49.65
C VAL A 31 33.76 -40.22 50.90
N ASP A 32 33.03 -40.87 51.81
CA ASP A 32 32.66 -40.40 53.16
C ASP A 32 31.53 -39.36 53.35
N GLY A 33 30.40 -39.52 52.65
CA GLY A 33 29.05 -39.24 53.22
C GLY A 33 28.74 -37.84 53.78
N THR A 34 29.55 -36.83 53.48
CA THR A 34 29.33 -35.45 53.91
C THR A 34 29.38 -34.51 52.72
N LEU A 35 28.27 -33.80 52.51
CA LEU A 35 28.01 -32.87 51.41
C LEU A 35 28.88 -31.60 51.60
N LEU A 36 30.06 -31.55 50.98
CA LEU A 36 30.92 -30.35 51.01
C LEU A 36 30.61 -29.44 49.82
N THR A 37 29.70 -28.52 50.10
CA THR A 37 29.34 -27.26 49.42
C THR A 37 29.88 -27.02 48.00
N HIS A 38 28.93 -27.01 47.05
CA HIS A 38 28.92 -26.15 45.87
C HIS A 38 29.53 -24.76 46.17
N GLY A 39 30.39 -24.23 45.32
CA GLY A 39 30.92 -22.89 45.55
C GLY A 39 32.01 -22.44 44.59
N SER A 40 32.25 -21.14 44.59
CA SER A 40 33.30 -20.48 43.82
C SER A 40 34.70 -20.85 44.31
N GLY A 41 35.68 -20.91 43.41
CA GLY A 41 37.08 -21.17 43.77
C GLY A 41 38.07 -20.98 42.63
N THR A 42 39.35 -21.11 42.98
CA THR A 42 40.50 -20.97 42.08
C THR A 42 41.37 -22.23 42.12
N TRP A 43 41.89 -22.66 40.98
CA TRP A 43 42.83 -23.78 40.90
C TRP A 43 44.28 -23.37 41.25
N ASP A 44 44.97 -24.17 42.08
CA ASP A 44 46.35 -23.95 42.55
C ASP A 44 47.19 -25.25 42.37
N LEU A 45 48.18 -25.23 41.46
CA LEU A 45 49.06 -26.40 41.21
C LEU A 45 50.09 -26.62 42.30
N THR A 46 50.47 -25.57 43.04
CA THR A 46 51.47 -25.69 44.11
C THR A 46 50.96 -26.61 45.23
N GLY A 47 49.65 -26.62 45.44
CA GLY A 47 48.98 -27.48 46.41
C GLY A 47 48.15 -28.64 45.81
N LEU A 48 48.09 -28.78 44.48
CA LEU A 48 47.16 -29.70 43.77
C LEU A 48 45.71 -29.63 44.30
N ARG A 49 45.22 -28.41 44.56
CA ARG A 49 43.99 -28.19 45.34
C ARG A 49 43.04 -27.17 44.73
N TRP A 50 41.75 -27.43 44.90
CA TRP A 50 40.69 -26.43 44.69
C TRP A 50 40.60 -25.50 45.89
N ASN A 51 40.88 -24.21 45.71
CA ASN A 51 40.80 -23.23 46.78
C ASN A 51 39.45 -22.50 46.76
N ASN A 52 38.53 -22.86 47.65
CA ASN A 52 37.23 -22.21 47.84
C ASN A 52 37.16 -21.28 49.07
N GLY A 53 38.29 -21.02 49.74
CA GLY A 53 38.35 -20.17 50.94
C GLY A 53 37.72 -20.74 52.21
N ALA A 54 37.14 -21.96 52.19
CA ALA A 54 36.38 -22.54 53.30
C ALA A 54 37.04 -23.79 53.96
N GLY A 55 38.30 -24.10 53.64
CA GLY A 55 39.08 -25.11 54.37
C GLY A 55 38.78 -26.58 54.03
N GLY A 56 37.97 -26.89 53.01
CA GLY A 56 37.80 -28.24 52.47
C GLY A 56 38.46 -28.36 51.09
N ASN A 57 39.71 -28.82 51.04
CA ASN A 57 40.48 -28.95 49.80
C ASN A 57 40.34 -30.38 49.24
N VAL A 58 39.84 -30.54 48.00
CA VAL A 58 39.89 -31.81 47.26
C VAL A 58 41.19 -31.86 46.45
N ALA A 59 41.96 -32.94 46.60
CA ALA A 59 43.13 -33.22 45.77
C ALA A 59 42.66 -33.80 44.42
N TRP A 60 42.80 -33.02 43.34
CA TRP A 60 42.60 -33.51 41.97
C TRP A 60 43.94 -33.58 41.24
N THR A 61 44.20 -34.70 40.56
CA THR A 61 45.46 -34.89 39.82
C THR A 61 45.32 -34.28 38.43
N ASN A 62 45.95 -33.14 38.22
CA ASN A 62 46.00 -32.45 36.92
C ASN A 62 46.61 -33.35 35.84
N SER A 63 45.80 -33.97 34.99
CA SER A 63 46.24 -35.06 34.10
C SER A 63 45.32 -35.27 32.88
N PRO A 64 45.87 -35.49 31.67
CA PRO A 64 45.08 -35.68 30.45
C PRO A 64 44.31 -37.01 30.41
N VAL A 65 44.53 -37.93 31.36
CA VAL A 65 43.81 -39.22 31.45
C VAL A 65 42.71 -39.23 32.52
N ARG A 66 42.47 -38.10 33.19
CA ARG A 66 41.45 -37.96 34.24
C ARG A 66 40.45 -36.87 33.85
N ASP A 67 39.17 -37.15 33.98
CA ASP A 67 38.13 -36.15 33.76
C ASP A 67 38.00 -35.19 34.95
N ALA A 68 37.41 -34.04 34.69
CA ALA A 68 37.02 -33.05 35.69
C ALA A 68 35.56 -32.67 35.48
N THR A 69 34.75 -32.67 36.53
CA THR A 69 33.35 -32.24 36.47
C THR A 69 33.12 -31.09 37.43
N PHE A 70 32.46 -30.02 36.98
CA PHE A 70 32.06 -28.89 37.82
C PHE A 70 30.53 -28.86 37.91
N ILE A 71 29.99 -28.96 39.12
CA ILE A 71 28.53 -28.97 39.37
C ILE A 71 28.06 -27.64 39.97
N GLY A 72 27.35 -26.83 39.19
CA GLY A 72 26.72 -25.59 39.64
C GLY A 72 25.46 -25.85 40.48
N GLY A 73 25.51 -25.54 41.77
CA GLY A 73 24.32 -25.57 42.63
C GLY A 73 23.32 -24.46 42.29
N ALA A 74 22.15 -24.43 42.94
CA ALA A 74 21.09 -23.44 42.68
C ALA A 74 21.54 -21.97 42.82
N SER A 75 22.53 -21.69 43.68
CA SER A 75 23.13 -20.36 43.86
C SER A 75 24.15 -19.96 42.78
N GLY A 76 24.48 -20.86 41.86
CA GLY A 76 25.58 -20.73 40.91
C GLY A 76 26.96 -20.97 41.55
N ALA A 77 28.00 -20.99 40.71
CA ALA A 77 29.41 -21.15 41.11
C ALA A 77 30.34 -20.39 40.16
N THR A 78 31.48 -19.90 40.66
CA THR A 78 32.53 -19.29 39.83
C THR A 78 33.80 -20.15 39.82
N VAL A 79 34.23 -20.57 38.64
CA VAL A 79 35.49 -21.26 38.37
C VAL A 79 36.51 -20.26 37.83
N THR A 80 37.52 -19.94 38.64
CA THR A 80 38.61 -19.04 38.24
C THR A 80 39.84 -19.84 37.84
N ILE A 81 40.25 -19.70 36.59
CA ILE A 81 41.50 -20.25 36.07
C ILE A 81 42.64 -19.35 36.56
N GLY A 82 43.63 -19.94 37.21
CA GLY A 82 44.83 -19.22 37.64
C GLY A 82 45.88 -19.10 36.54
N THR A 83 47.09 -18.72 36.93
CA THR A 83 48.28 -18.81 36.07
C THR A 83 48.64 -20.26 35.71
N ASP A 84 48.22 -21.17 36.57
CA ASP A 84 48.44 -22.61 36.48
C ASP A 84 47.41 -23.28 35.55
N PRO A 85 47.86 -24.13 34.60
CA PRO A 85 46.94 -24.80 33.67
C PRO A 85 46.09 -25.88 34.34
N ILE A 86 44.85 -26.01 33.87
CA ILE A 86 43.95 -27.13 34.15
C ILE A 86 44.02 -28.08 32.94
N ILE A 87 44.44 -29.32 33.19
CA ILE A 87 44.68 -30.38 32.21
C ILE A 87 43.83 -31.59 32.59
N ALA A 88 42.84 -31.93 31.76
CA ALA A 88 41.95 -33.05 31.98
C ALA A 88 41.77 -33.89 30.70
N GLY A 89 41.18 -35.09 30.81
CA GLY A 89 40.62 -35.82 29.67
C GLY A 89 39.42 -35.07 29.11
N THR A 90 38.35 -35.01 29.91
CA THR A 90 37.12 -34.25 29.66
C THR A 90 36.89 -33.24 30.77
N ILE A 91 36.42 -32.05 30.44
CA ILE A 91 35.94 -31.05 31.41
C ILE A 91 34.44 -30.88 31.24
N SER A 92 33.65 -31.38 32.19
CA SER A 92 32.18 -31.32 32.11
C SER A 92 31.61 -30.29 33.08
N PHE A 93 30.72 -29.43 32.62
CA PHE A 93 29.94 -28.50 33.43
C PHE A 93 28.51 -28.99 33.53
N ASN A 94 28.08 -29.31 34.74
CA ASN A 94 26.76 -29.85 35.07
C ASN A 94 26.11 -28.96 36.15
N GLY A 95 24.80 -29.08 36.36
CA GLY A 95 24.10 -28.47 37.49
C GLY A 95 22.87 -27.66 37.10
N THR A 96 22.20 -27.11 38.11
CA THR A 96 20.92 -26.39 37.97
C THR A 96 21.08 -24.87 37.98
N GLY A 97 22.24 -24.34 38.41
CA GLY A 97 22.56 -22.91 38.42
C GLY A 97 23.65 -22.52 37.43
N ASN A 98 23.96 -21.23 37.36
CA ASN A 98 24.99 -20.70 36.46
C ASN A 98 26.39 -21.07 36.97
N THR A 99 27.25 -21.59 36.08
CA THR A 99 28.68 -21.71 36.35
C THR A 99 29.43 -20.64 35.57
N ILE A 100 30.14 -19.74 36.25
CA ILE A 100 30.96 -18.69 35.63
C ILE A 100 32.39 -19.20 35.51
N LEU A 101 32.88 -19.39 34.30
CA LEU A 101 34.27 -19.69 34.01
C LEU A 101 35.02 -18.41 33.62
N GLN A 102 36.06 -18.06 34.36
CA GLN A 102 36.82 -16.83 34.19
C GLN A 102 38.33 -17.05 34.33
N GLY A 103 39.14 -16.06 33.92
CA GLY A 103 40.60 -16.16 33.88
C GLY A 103 41.12 -16.56 32.49
N PRO A 104 42.44 -16.83 32.33
CA PRO A 104 43.07 -17.10 31.05
C PRO A 104 42.59 -18.44 30.47
N LEU A 105 41.57 -18.42 29.60
CA LEU A 105 40.99 -19.63 28.99
C LEU A 105 42.00 -20.50 28.22
N ALA A 106 43.10 -19.91 27.75
CA ALA A 106 44.19 -20.65 27.10
C ALA A 106 44.89 -21.66 28.03
N ASN A 107 44.73 -21.51 29.34
CA ASN A 107 45.27 -22.42 30.35
C ASN A 107 44.37 -23.65 30.59
N LEU A 108 43.24 -23.79 29.90
CA LEU A 108 42.43 -25.01 29.89
C LEU A 108 42.87 -25.95 28.77
N THR A 109 43.30 -27.15 29.11
CA THR A 109 43.63 -28.23 28.16
C THR A 109 42.77 -29.44 28.45
N ALA A 110 42.01 -29.89 27.46
CA ALA A 110 41.21 -31.10 27.55
C ALA A 110 40.96 -31.67 26.15
N SER A 111 40.62 -32.95 26.05
CA SER A 111 40.15 -33.54 24.80
C SER A 111 38.76 -33.01 24.44
N THR A 112 37.91 -32.76 25.44
CA THR A 112 36.56 -32.23 25.24
C THR A 112 36.13 -31.38 26.43
N LEU A 113 35.37 -30.33 26.17
CA LEU A 113 34.59 -29.59 27.18
C LEU A 113 33.11 -29.84 26.96
N GLU A 114 32.40 -30.33 27.97
CA GLU A 114 30.98 -30.63 27.89
C GLU A 114 30.14 -29.64 28.72
N VAL A 115 29.05 -29.15 28.14
CA VAL A 115 28.07 -28.31 28.81
C VAL A 115 26.76 -29.08 28.87
N SER A 116 26.43 -29.59 30.06
CA SER A 116 25.23 -30.40 30.34
C SER A 116 24.51 -29.86 31.57
N THR A 117 24.04 -28.61 31.48
CA THR A 117 23.28 -27.94 32.53
C THR A 117 21.77 -28.26 32.42
N PHE A 118 21.08 -28.24 33.56
CA PHE A 118 19.63 -28.47 33.67
C PHE A 118 18.89 -27.17 34.04
N PHE A 119 17.57 -27.15 33.80
CA PHE A 119 16.69 -26.01 34.06
C PHE A 119 17.23 -24.73 33.39
N ASP A 120 17.49 -23.67 34.15
CA ASP A 120 18.00 -22.38 33.65
C ASP A 120 19.53 -22.24 33.84
N GLY A 121 20.21 -23.32 34.27
CA GLY A 121 21.65 -23.35 34.39
C GLY A 121 22.36 -23.15 33.05
N LYS A 122 23.51 -22.48 33.07
CA LYS A 122 24.37 -22.26 31.89
C LYS A 122 25.83 -22.16 32.29
N LEU A 123 26.73 -22.45 31.35
CA LEU A 123 28.13 -22.10 31.45
C LEU A 123 28.34 -20.68 30.93
N VAL A 124 28.81 -19.78 31.78
CA VAL A 124 29.14 -18.40 31.43
C VAL A 124 30.65 -18.25 31.33
N MET A 125 31.20 -18.06 30.14
CA MET A 125 32.60 -17.69 29.96
C MET A 125 32.74 -16.17 30.04
N ASN A 126 33.38 -15.70 31.11
CA ASN A 126 33.60 -14.29 31.39
C ASN A 126 35.10 -14.02 31.61
N SER A 127 35.83 -13.74 30.52
CA SER A 127 37.27 -13.43 30.58
C SER A 127 37.54 -12.05 29.94
N PRO A 128 37.40 -10.96 30.70
CA PRO A 128 37.68 -9.60 30.20
C PRO A 128 39.10 -9.51 29.63
N GLY A 129 39.25 -9.01 28.40
CA GLY A 129 40.55 -8.88 27.72
C GLY A 129 40.86 -9.93 26.64
N SER A 130 39.84 -10.54 26.04
CA SER A 130 39.95 -11.53 24.95
C SER A 130 40.54 -12.89 25.36
N GLY A 131 39.93 -13.55 26.36
CA GLY A 131 40.24 -14.94 26.65
C GLY A 131 39.93 -15.85 25.44
N MET A 132 40.91 -16.61 24.96
CA MET A 132 40.77 -17.57 23.86
C MET A 132 40.76 -19.01 24.38
N LEU A 133 39.72 -19.78 24.06
CA LEU A 133 39.67 -21.22 24.26
C LEU A 133 40.25 -21.92 23.02
N SER A 134 41.55 -22.25 23.07
CA SER A 134 42.32 -22.81 21.94
C SER A 134 42.93 -24.19 22.19
N HIS A 135 43.12 -24.60 23.45
CA HIS A 135 43.72 -25.90 23.81
C HIS A 135 42.68 -26.98 24.16
N VAL A 136 41.41 -26.71 23.88
CA VAL A 136 40.33 -27.70 23.91
C VAL A 136 39.85 -27.87 22.47
N PRO A 137 40.03 -29.02 21.80
CA PRO A 137 39.71 -29.17 20.39
C PRO A 137 38.20 -29.32 20.15
N ALA A 138 37.44 -29.79 21.14
CA ALA A 138 36.00 -30.04 21.01
C ALA A 138 35.20 -29.52 22.20
N VAL A 139 34.08 -28.85 21.93
CA VAL A 139 33.06 -28.45 22.90
C VAL A 139 31.75 -29.16 22.53
N SER A 140 31.07 -29.77 23.50
CA SER A 140 29.74 -30.36 23.31
C SER A 140 28.72 -29.66 24.18
N ILE A 141 27.63 -29.17 23.58
CA ILE A 141 26.51 -28.54 24.29
C ILE A 141 25.32 -29.48 24.20
N ALA A 142 24.87 -29.97 25.36
CA ALA A 142 23.70 -30.83 25.47
C ALA A 142 22.40 -30.08 25.13
N GLU A 143 21.36 -30.84 24.77
CA GLU A 143 20.02 -30.30 24.59
C GLU A 143 19.52 -29.67 25.90
N GLY A 144 18.95 -28.47 25.81
CA GLY A 144 18.48 -27.70 26.96
C GLY A 144 19.60 -26.97 27.73
N SER A 145 20.86 -27.09 27.32
CA SER A 145 21.99 -26.40 27.93
C SER A 145 22.42 -25.16 27.13
N SER A 146 23.04 -24.19 27.82
CA SER A 146 23.51 -22.96 27.20
C SER A 146 24.97 -22.66 27.54
N LEU A 147 25.74 -22.32 26.51
CA LEU A 147 27.05 -21.70 26.59
C LEU A 147 26.89 -20.20 26.34
N TYR A 148 27.25 -19.38 27.33
CA TYR A 148 27.18 -17.93 27.28
C TYR A 148 28.58 -17.30 27.30
N LEU A 149 28.96 -16.64 26.21
CA LEU A 149 30.17 -15.85 26.09
C LEU A 149 29.85 -14.38 26.37
N SER A 150 30.33 -13.81 27.47
CA SER A 150 29.84 -12.52 27.99
C SER A 150 30.76 -11.32 27.77
N SER A 151 32.04 -11.51 27.43
CA SER A 151 33.05 -10.45 27.47
C SER A 151 34.21 -10.70 26.50
N ALA A 152 33.98 -10.47 25.20
CA ALA A 152 34.96 -10.63 24.12
C ALA A 152 35.67 -11.99 24.08
N VAL A 153 35.00 -13.06 24.50
CA VAL A 153 35.59 -14.41 24.55
C VAL A 153 35.68 -14.99 23.14
N VAL A 154 36.80 -15.61 22.80
CA VAL A 154 37.00 -16.30 21.52
C VAL A 154 37.03 -17.81 21.75
N VAL A 155 36.21 -18.57 21.03
CA VAL A 155 36.22 -20.04 21.04
C VAL A 155 36.70 -20.55 19.69
N ASP A 156 37.88 -21.17 19.66
CA ASP A 156 38.47 -21.78 18.45
C ASP A 156 38.17 -23.28 18.33
N SER A 157 37.70 -23.89 19.41
CA SER A 157 37.24 -25.27 19.48
C SER A 157 36.11 -25.55 18.49
N ALA A 158 36.10 -26.76 17.90
CA ALA A 158 34.91 -27.25 17.21
C ALA A 158 33.78 -27.45 18.23
N ILE A 159 32.56 -27.05 17.90
CA ILE A 159 31.39 -27.12 18.79
C ILE A 159 30.35 -28.07 18.21
N THR A 160 29.88 -29.02 19.00
CA THR A 160 28.67 -29.81 18.70
C THR A 160 27.51 -29.29 19.52
N VAL A 161 26.41 -28.89 18.87
CA VAL A 161 25.18 -28.44 19.54
C VAL A 161 24.08 -29.47 19.33
N LYS A 162 23.53 -29.99 20.43
CA LYS A 162 22.57 -31.11 20.42
C LYS A 162 21.10 -30.70 20.43
N GLY A 163 20.79 -29.43 20.68
CA GLY A 163 19.41 -28.94 20.71
C GLY A 163 19.30 -27.46 21.08
N PRO A 164 18.08 -26.98 21.40
CA PRO A 164 17.86 -25.61 21.84
C PRO A 164 18.51 -25.36 23.21
N GLY A 165 18.67 -24.08 23.55
CA GLY A 165 19.20 -23.69 24.85
C GLY A 165 18.19 -23.89 25.97
N ASN A 166 18.57 -23.43 27.16
CA ASN A 166 17.73 -23.49 28.35
C ASN A 166 16.47 -22.58 28.28
N ASN A 167 15.63 -22.60 29.32
CA ASN A 167 14.35 -21.87 29.30
C ASN A 167 14.50 -20.34 29.40
N GLU A 168 15.72 -19.80 29.56
CA GLU A 168 15.96 -18.36 29.42
C GLU A 168 15.66 -17.86 28.00
N ASN A 169 15.59 -18.77 27.02
CA ASN A 169 15.27 -18.47 25.63
C ASN A 169 16.22 -17.44 25.00
N ARG A 170 17.51 -17.48 25.38
CA ARG A 170 18.57 -16.58 24.88
C ARG A 170 19.62 -17.28 24.00
N GLY A 171 19.46 -18.58 23.77
CA GLY A 171 20.28 -19.40 22.87
C GLY A 171 21.06 -20.50 23.58
N ALA A 172 21.24 -21.64 22.91
CA ALA A 172 22.24 -22.64 23.28
C ALA A 172 23.66 -22.07 23.13
N LEU A 173 23.86 -21.23 22.11
CA LEU A 173 25.01 -20.36 21.96
C LEU A 173 24.60 -18.90 22.17
N ARG A 174 24.99 -18.32 23.30
CA ARG A 174 24.76 -16.91 23.60
C ARG A 174 26.08 -16.14 23.53
N LEU A 175 26.14 -15.07 22.73
CA LEU A 175 27.36 -14.29 22.52
C LEU A 175 27.08 -12.80 22.70
N ASP A 176 27.80 -12.15 23.61
CA ASP A 176 27.71 -10.72 23.88
C ASP A 176 29.10 -10.06 23.85
N ASN A 177 29.12 -8.73 23.73
CA ASN A 177 30.34 -7.90 23.86
C ASN A 177 31.52 -8.36 23.01
N ASP A 178 31.34 -8.46 21.71
CA ASP A 178 32.33 -8.89 20.71
C ASP A 178 32.85 -10.32 20.87
N SER A 179 32.15 -11.15 21.65
CA SER A 179 32.50 -12.58 21.77
C SER A 179 32.32 -13.30 20.42
N ARG A 180 33.21 -14.26 20.14
CA ARG A 180 33.35 -14.89 18.83
C ARG A 180 33.52 -16.40 18.92
N VAL A 181 32.80 -17.13 18.08
CA VAL A 181 33.08 -18.54 17.77
C VAL A 181 33.76 -18.63 16.41
N GLN A 182 34.92 -19.29 16.35
CA GLN A 182 35.75 -19.46 15.15
C GLN A 182 35.84 -20.93 14.72
N GLY A 183 35.83 -21.87 15.67
CA GLY A 183 35.81 -23.29 15.37
C GLY A 183 34.48 -23.76 14.79
N SER A 184 34.50 -24.80 13.94
CA SER A 184 33.32 -25.31 13.24
C SER A 184 32.18 -25.68 14.18
N ILE A 185 30.93 -25.46 13.77
CA ILE A 185 29.75 -25.83 14.55
C ILE A 185 29.01 -26.96 13.84
N GLN A 186 28.88 -28.11 14.49
CA GLN A 186 28.08 -29.24 14.03
C GLN A 186 26.75 -29.30 14.80
N LEU A 187 25.65 -29.30 14.06
CA LEU A 187 24.30 -29.47 14.60
C LEU A 187 23.92 -30.96 14.60
N THR A 188 23.45 -31.43 15.75
CA THR A 188 22.91 -32.80 15.93
C THR A 188 21.46 -32.81 16.43
N GLY A 189 20.90 -31.61 16.64
CA GLY A 189 19.49 -31.32 16.85
C GLY A 189 19.23 -29.85 16.51
N ASP A 190 17.95 -29.43 16.46
CA ASP A 190 17.60 -28.03 16.18
C ASP A 190 18.17 -27.12 17.27
N ALA A 191 19.06 -26.21 16.89
CA ALA A 191 19.83 -25.41 17.82
C ALA A 191 19.39 -23.95 17.83
N THR A 192 19.75 -23.24 18.91
CA THR A 192 19.46 -21.81 19.03
C THR A 192 20.71 -20.98 19.30
N PHE A 193 20.77 -19.78 18.73
CA PHE A 193 21.79 -18.77 18.99
C PHE A 193 21.16 -17.44 19.43
N GLY A 194 21.89 -16.59 20.13
CA GLY A 194 21.37 -15.27 20.49
C GLY A 194 22.40 -14.34 21.12
N SER A 195 22.03 -13.06 21.21
CA SER A 195 22.75 -12.03 21.94
C SER A 195 21.78 -11.26 22.81
N SER A 196 22.17 -11.03 24.06
CA SER A 196 21.40 -10.23 25.01
C SER A 196 21.75 -8.75 24.96
N PHE A 197 22.96 -8.40 24.52
CA PHE A 197 23.41 -7.02 24.32
C PHE A 197 24.75 -7.01 23.60
N GLY A 198 25.06 -5.88 22.95
CA GLY A 198 26.28 -5.76 22.18
C GLY A 198 26.29 -6.67 20.96
N LEU A 199 27.49 -6.94 20.44
CA LEU A 199 27.71 -7.76 19.26
C LEU A 199 28.17 -9.17 19.68
N GLY A 200 27.58 -10.21 19.08
CA GLY A 200 28.09 -11.58 19.11
C GLY A 200 28.42 -12.05 17.69
N ILE A 201 29.50 -12.80 17.51
CA ILE A 201 29.99 -13.18 16.18
C ILE A 201 30.13 -14.70 16.05
N ILE A 202 29.43 -15.29 15.10
CA ILE A 202 29.64 -16.68 14.68
C ILE A 202 30.35 -16.63 13.33
N ALA A 203 31.64 -16.91 13.35
CA ALA A 203 32.50 -16.81 12.17
C ALA A 203 32.89 -18.14 11.55
N SER A 204 32.45 -19.22 12.18
CA SER A 204 32.65 -20.59 11.75
C SER A 204 31.59 -21.05 10.77
N THR A 205 31.91 -22.07 9.98
CA THR A 205 30.89 -22.87 9.27
C THR A 205 30.00 -23.61 10.27
N VAL A 206 28.68 -23.47 10.11
CA VAL A 206 27.65 -24.29 10.77
C VAL A 206 27.20 -25.39 9.81
N SER A 207 27.17 -26.65 10.24
CA SER A 207 26.82 -27.81 9.42
C SER A 207 25.82 -28.76 10.10
N GLY A 208 25.13 -29.58 9.31
CA GLY A 208 24.17 -30.60 9.79
C GLY A 208 22.75 -30.44 9.22
N PRO A 209 21.89 -31.45 9.36
CA PRO A 209 20.55 -31.43 8.76
C PRO A 209 19.50 -30.65 9.57
N PHE A 210 19.92 -30.04 10.68
CA PHE A 210 19.03 -29.41 11.65
C PHE A 210 19.00 -27.89 11.50
N GLY A 211 17.96 -27.28 12.07
CA GLY A 211 17.76 -25.84 12.04
C GLY A 211 18.70 -25.10 12.97
N PHE A 212 19.10 -23.90 12.56
CA PHE A 212 19.88 -22.98 13.37
C PHE A 212 19.10 -21.69 13.55
N ASN A 213 18.44 -21.56 14.70
CA ASN A 213 17.41 -20.56 14.94
C ASN A 213 17.89 -19.48 15.89
N GLN A 214 17.48 -18.25 15.68
CA GLN A 214 17.63 -17.21 16.67
C GLN A 214 16.70 -17.51 17.86
N ALA A 215 17.23 -17.37 19.07
CA ALA A 215 16.48 -17.54 20.30
C ALA A 215 15.38 -16.47 20.43
N ALA A 216 14.29 -16.79 21.13
CA ALA A 216 13.12 -15.92 21.22
C ALA A 216 13.41 -14.59 21.94
N THR A 217 14.43 -14.52 22.78
CA THR A 217 14.91 -13.31 23.45
C THR A 217 16.34 -13.02 23.02
N SER A 218 16.53 -12.27 21.93
CA SER A 218 17.84 -11.91 21.42
C SER A 218 17.92 -10.43 21.02
N PRO A 219 17.79 -9.49 21.96
CA PRO A 219 17.74 -8.05 21.65
C PRO A 219 19.08 -7.47 21.16
N GLY A 220 20.21 -8.19 21.29
CA GLY A 220 21.52 -7.76 20.80
C GLY A 220 21.72 -7.92 19.29
N ILE A 221 22.98 -7.78 18.85
CA ILE A 221 23.39 -7.96 17.46
C ILE A 221 24.09 -9.31 17.32
N ILE A 222 23.64 -10.15 16.38
CA ILE A 222 24.37 -11.35 15.97
C ILE A 222 24.91 -11.16 14.56
N ARG A 223 26.19 -11.42 14.35
CA ARG A 223 26.82 -11.46 13.03
C ARG A 223 27.20 -12.90 12.66
N LEU A 224 26.66 -13.38 11.55
CA LEU A 224 26.95 -14.69 10.98
C LEU A 224 27.86 -14.50 9.75
N THR A 225 29.16 -14.77 9.88
CA THR A 225 30.12 -14.57 8.78
C THR A 225 30.58 -15.88 8.13
N GLY A 226 30.16 -17.03 8.65
CA GLY A 226 30.52 -18.34 8.11
C GLY A 226 29.83 -18.67 6.79
N ASP A 227 30.53 -19.43 5.95
CA ASP A 227 29.92 -20.16 4.84
C ASP A 227 29.17 -21.39 5.40
N ASN A 228 27.90 -21.20 5.77
CA ASN A 228 27.13 -22.22 6.50
C ASN A 228 26.54 -23.27 5.54
N GLN A 229 26.60 -24.51 5.98
CA GLN A 229 26.27 -25.71 5.21
C GLN A 229 25.14 -26.53 5.85
N HIS A 230 24.47 -25.99 6.89
CA HIS A 230 23.30 -26.64 7.46
C HIS A 230 22.11 -26.61 6.49
N SER A 231 21.31 -27.67 6.48
CA SER A 231 20.16 -27.79 5.57
C SER A 231 18.80 -27.67 6.26
N GLY A 232 18.75 -27.68 7.59
CA GLY A 232 17.56 -27.28 8.32
C GLY A 232 17.27 -25.78 8.17
N GLY A 233 16.04 -25.37 8.46
CA GLY A 233 15.64 -23.97 8.34
C GLY A 233 16.32 -23.05 9.37
N THR A 234 16.43 -21.77 9.05
CA THR A 234 16.87 -20.73 9.98
C THR A 234 15.73 -19.75 10.26
N LYS A 235 15.32 -19.66 11.52
CA LYS A 235 14.31 -18.70 11.99
C LYS A 235 14.96 -17.53 12.71
N LEU A 236 14.74 -16.31 12.23
CA LEU A 236 15.10 -15.05 12.87
C LEU A 236 13.86 -14.49 13.57
N VAL A 237 14.00 -13.93 14.78
CA VAL A 237 12.87 -13.59 15.64
C VAL A 237 12.81 -12.10 15.96
N ASN A 238 13.87 -11.56 16.57
CA ASN A 238 13.96 -10.17 17.03
C ASN A 238 15.40 -9.64 17.06
N GLY A 239 15.61 -8.37 17.42
CA GLY A 239 16.94 -7.78 17.49
C GLY A 239 17.55 -7.53 16.11
N VAL A 240 18.89 -7.65 16.01
CA VAL A 240 19.64 -7.40 14.78
C VAL A 240 20.45 -8.63 14.39
N VAL A 241 20.34 -9.04 13.13
CA VAL A 241 21.12 -10.13 12.54
C VAL A 241 21.86 -9.60 11.31
N GLN A 242 23.17 -9.81 11.26
CA GLN A 242 24.06 -9.35 10.19
C GLN A 242 24.65 -10.52 9.43
N ALA A 243 24.46 -10.56 8.12
CA ALA A 243 25.02 -11.57 7.24
C ALA A 243 26.37 -11.13 6.65
N GLY A 244 27.42 -11.89 6.97
CA GLY A 244 28.76 -11.72 6.41
C GLY A 244 29.08 -12.65 5.24
N HIS A 245 28.15 -13.51 4.84
CA HIS A 245 28.30 -14.43 3.72
C HIS A 245 26.96 -14.66 3.03
N ASP A 246 26.99 -15.06 1.75
CA ASP A 246 25.80 -15.39 0.96
C ASP A 246 25.08 -16.64 1.48
N HIS A 247 25.83 -17.57 2.05
CA HIS A 247 25.32 -18.76 2.74
C HIS A 247 25.22 -18.59 4.26
N ALA A 248 25.13 -17.35 4.79
CA ALA A 248 25.06 -17.13 6.23
C ALA A 248 23.88 -17.87 6.92
N PHE A 249 22.84 -18.26 6.18
CA PHE A 249 21.66 -18.94 6.71
C PHE A 249 21.54 -20.41 6.26
N GLY A 250 22.61 -21.01 5.73
CA GLY A 250 22.57 -22.38 5.21
C GLY A 250 21.72 -22.51 3.95
N SER A 251 21.17 -23.69 3.68
CA SER A 251 20.39 -23.99 2.47
C SER A 251 18.88 -24.18 2.74
N GLY A 252 18.46 -24.29 3.99
CA GLY A 252 17.06 -24.46 4.38
C GLY A 252 16.21 -23.19 4.20
N THR A 253 14.95 -23.25 4.60
CA THR A 253 14.06 -22.07 4.57
C THR A 253 14.52 -21.02 5.58
N LEU A 254 14.60 -19.75 5.14
CA LEU A 254 14.88 -18.59 5.99
C LEU A 254 13.57 -17.92 6.43
N SER A 255 13.17 -18.10 7.70
CA SER A 255 12.01 -17.41 8.28
C SER A 255 12.44 -16.13 8.99
N ILE A 256 11.94 -14.98 8.53
CA ILE A 256 12.32 -13.65 9.02
C ILE A 256 11.16 -13.09 9.87
N GLY A 257 11.37 -12.98 11.18
CA GLY A 257 10.43 -12.41 12.16
C GLY A 257 10.47 -10.89 12.21
N ASN A 258 10.20 -10.32 13.39
CA ASN A 258 10.29 -8.86 13.64
C ASN A 258 11.74 -8.47 13.95
N VAL A 259 12.63 -8.70 12.99
CA VAL A 259 14.08 -8.54 13.11
C VAL A 259 14.59 -7.45 12.16
N THR A 260 15.73 -6.84 12.51
CA THR A 260 16.58 -6.14 11.54
C THR A 260 17.58 -7.11 10.93
N LEU A 261 17.41 -7.46 9.66
CA LEU A 261 18.36 -8.26 8.89
C LEU A 261 19.18 -7.33 7.98
N SER A 262 20.51 -7.31 8.11
CA SER A 262 21.38 -6.49 7.25
C SER A 262 22.58 -7.28 6.72
N SER A 263 23.32 -6.71 5.76
CA SER A 263 24.70 -7.12 5.53
C SER A 263 25.52 -6.76 6.77
N ASP A 264 26.69 -7.39 6.93
CA ASP A 264 27.67 -7.00 7.94
C ASP A 264 28.55 -5.83 7.51
N SER A 265 28.43 -5.39 6.26
CA SER A 265 29.25 -4.35 5.64
C SER A 265 28.49 -3.65 4.50
N ALA A 266 29.19 -2.83 3.72
CA ALA A 266 28.68 -2.26 2.47
C ALA A 266 28.66 -3.29 1.31
N SER A 267 29.21 -4.49 1.50
CA SER A 267 29.22 -5.53 0.47
C SER A 267 27.83 -6.17 0.32
N PRO A 268 27.32 -6.34 -0.92
CA PRO A 268 26.06 -7.02 -1.16
C PRO A 268 26.06 -8.47 -0.63
N ARG A 269 24.86 -8.97 -0.30
CA ARG A 269 24.61 -10.36 0.08
C ARG A 269 23.49 -10.95 -0.75
N SER A 270 23.66 -12.20 -1.17
CA SER A 270 22.70 -12.90 -2.01
C SER A 270 22.30 -14.23 -1.39
N PHE A 271 21.06 -14.34 -0.94
CA PHE A 271 20.54 -15.51 -0.25
C PHE A 271 19.79 -16.42 -1.23
N ALA A 272 20.26 -17.65 -1.39
CA ALA A 272 19.61 -18.68 -2.21
C ALA A 272 18.37 -19.31 -1.54
N ASN A 273 18.21 -19.09 -0.23
CA ASN A 273 17.15 -19.69 0.58
C ASN A 273 15.75 -19.31 0.07
N PRO A 274 14.80 -20.27 0.01
CA PRO A 274 13.39 -19.92 0.12
C PRO A 274 13.18 -19.13 1.40
N SER A 275 12.43 -18.04 1.35
CA SER A 275 12.27 -17.14 2.50
C SER A 275 10.80 -16.93 2.88
N ILE A 276 10.55 -16.75 4.17
CA ILE A 276 9.23 -16.43 4.72
C ILE A 276 9.37 -15.18 5.57
N LEU A 277 8.81 -14.06 5.12
CA LEU A 277 8.72 -12.84 5.91
C LEU A 277 7.54 -13.00 6.88
N SER A 278 7.79 -13.63 8.02
CA SER A 278 6.80 -13.96 9.03
C SER A 278 6.41 -12.78 9.92
N GLY A 279 7.34 -11.84 10.17
CA GLY A 279 7.12 -10.66 11.00
C GLY A 279 6.15 -9.64 10.39
N THR A 280 5.43 -8.90 11.23
CA THR A 280 4.55 -7.79 10.81
C THR A 280 5.32 -6.50 10.54
N ALA A 281 6.49 -6.34 11.16
CA ALA A 281 7.41 -5.23 10.95
C ALA A 281 8.83 -5.78 10.73
N VAL A 282 9.19 -6.01 9.47
CA VAL A 282 10.50 -6.51 9.08
C VAL A 282 11.38 -5.33 8.68
N VAL A 283 12.61 -5.26 9.18
CA VAL A 283 13.59 -4.27 8.73
C VAL A 283 14.68 -4.99 7.94
N LEU A 284 14.88 -4.56 6.69
CA LEU A 284 15.88 -5.09 5.78
C LEU A 284 16.91 -4.00 5.49
N GLY A 285 18.16 -4.28 5.83
CA GLY A 285 19.28 -3.37 5.68
C GLY A 285 19.52 -2.48 6.91
N SER A 286 20.55 -1.64 6.78
CA SER A 286 21.02 -0.69 7.78
C SER A 286 21.55 0.56 7.07
N SER A 287 21.51 1.70 7.76
CA SER A 287 22.16 2.93 7.30
C SER A 287 23.70 2.86 7.36
N THR A 288 24.25 1.95 8.17
CA THR A 288 25.70 1.80 8.37
C THR A 288 26.24 0.63 7.55
N ASN A 289 25.70 -0.57 7.77
CA ASN A 289 26.08 -1.77 7.03
C ASN A 289 25.11 -1.98 5.88
N ASN A 290 25.29 -1.17 4.85
CA ASN A 290 24.29 -0.87 3.84
C ASN A 290 24.39 -1.71 2.55
N GLY A 291 25.10 -2.85 2.60
CA GLY A 291 25.19 -3.77 1.48
C GLY A 291 23.80 -4.25 1.04
N LYS A 292 23.56 -4.21 -0.27
CA LYS A 292 22.30 -4.68 -0.88
C LYS A 292 21.99 -6.12 -0.49
N LEU A 293 20.73 -6.42 -0.20
CA LEU A 293 20.26 -7.78 0.09
C LEU A 293 19.46 -8.32 -1.09
N THR A 294 19.88 -9.45 -1.67
CA THR A 294 19.18 -10.12 -2.77
C THR A 294 18.61 -11.44 -2.27
N PHE A 295 17.30 -11.63 -2.42
CA PHE A 295 16.61 -12.89 -2.15
C PHE A 295 16.37 -13.60 -3.49
N GLN A 296 17.20 -14.60 -3.77
CA GLN A 296 17.14 -15.37 -5.02
C GLN A 296 16.05 -16.44 -4.96
N GLY A 297 15.90 -17.11 -3.81
CA GLY A 297 14.83 -18.07 -3.58
C GLY A 297 13.46 -17.38 -3.44
N ALA A 298 12.39 -18.15 -3.67
CA ALA A 298 11.03 -17.63 -3.53
C ALA A 298 10.80 -17.10 -2.11
N ALA A 299 10.33 -15.85 -2.01
CA ALA A 299 9.93 -15.21 -0.78
C ALA A 299 8.42 -15.28 -0.62
N SER A 300 7.93 -15.61 0.57
CA SER A 300 6.50 -15.51 0.91
C SER A 300 6.28 -14.55 2.06
N THR A 301 5.25 -13.72 1.94
CA THR A 301 4.79 -12.84 3.03
C THR A 301 3.54 -13.39 3.71
N GLY A 302 3.03 -14.59 3.37
CA GLY A 302 1.79 -15.12 3.96
C GLY A 302 0.58 -14.20 3.76
N THR A 303 -0.46 -14.33 4.60
CA THR A 303 -1.75 -13.62 4.43
C THR A 303 -1.94 -12.37 5.28
N THR A 304 -1.12 -12.14 6.30
CA THR A 304 -1.19 -10.93 7.14
C THR A 304 -0.59 -9.73 6.42
N ASN A 305 -1.16 -8.54 6.65
CA ASN A 305 -0.54 -7.28 6.20
C ASN A 305 0.77 -7.03 6.94
N ARG A 306 1.79 -6.54 6.24
CA ARG A 306 3.15 -6.37 6.74
C ARG A 306 3.75 -5.06 6.28
N THR A 307 4.62 -4.51 7.11
CA THR A 307 5.52 -3.41 6.72
C THR A 307 6.93 -3.98 6.56
N ILE A 308 7.53 -3.71 5.41
CA ILE A 308 8.94 -3.98 5.14
C ILE A 308 9.65 -2.63 5.06
N THR A 309 10.45 -2.34 6.10
CA THR A 309 11.32 -1.16 6.13
C THR A 309 12.63 -1.51 5.43
N VAL A 310 12.89 -0.88 4.29
CA VAL A 310 14.07 -1.12 3.47
C VAL A 310 15.04 0.04 3.70
N ASN A 311 16.07 -0.23 4.49
CA ASN A 311 17.13 0.74 4.85
C ASN A 311 18.37 0.62 3.95
N SER A 312 18.51 -0.52 3.27
CA SER A 312 19.49 -0.76 2.20
C SER A 312 18.75 -1.33 1.02
N ASP A 313 19.27 -1.21 -0.20
CA ASP A 313 18.60 -1.77 -1.36
C ASP A 313 18.31 -3.27 -1.17
N VAL A 314 17.09 -3.69 -1.51
CA VAL A 314 16.62 -5.07 -1.41
C VAL A 314 16.10 -5.51 -2.75
N GLU A 315 16.45 -6.70 -3.19
CA GLU A 315 15.93 -7.32 -4.41
C GLU A 315 15.21 -8.63 -4.10
N PHE A 316 13.99 -8.79 -4.64
CA PHE A 316 13.27 -10.06 -4.68
C PHE A 316 13.16 -10.53 -6.13
N ASN A 317 13.66 -11.74 -6.40
CA ASN A 317 13.51 -12.40 -7.70
C ASN A 317 12.18 -13.15 -7.82
N ALA A 318 11.61 -13.57 -6.68
CA ALA A 318 10.27 -14.12 -6.63
C ALA A 318 9.62 -13.78 -5.28
N LEU A 319 8.41 -13.22 -5.33
CA LEU A 319 7.63 -12.81 -4.17
C LEU A 319 6.19 -13.30 -4.30
N LEU A 320 5.77 -14.18 -3.40
CA LEU A 320 4.40 -14.62 -3.22
C LEU A 320 3.77 -13.87 -2.04
N SER A 321 2.71 -13.11 -2.30
CA SER A 321 2.01 -12.34 -1.27
C SER A 321 0.55 -12.74 -1.13
N GLY A 322 0.10 -13.00 0.09
CA GLY A 322 -1.32 -13.22 0.43
C GLY A 322 -1.92 -12.11 1.28
N GLY A 323 -1.10 -11.20 1.78
CA GLY A 323 -1.51 -9.96 2.44
C GLY A 323 -0.88 -8.76 1.74
N GLN A 324 -1.16 -7.57 2.27
CA GLN A 324 -0.53 -6.33 1.81
C GLN A 324 0.91 -6.24 2.31
N VAL A 325 1.84 -5.88 1.44
CA VAL A 325 3.20 -5.49 1.78
C VAL A 325 3.33 -3.98 1.63
N THR A 326 3.56 -3.28 2.73
CA THR A 326 3.82 -1.85 2.74
C THR A 326 5.32 -1.61 2.78
N LYS A 327 5.87 -1.02 1.72
CA LYS A 327 7.26 -0.61 1.64
C LYS A 327 7.46 0.72 2.36
N SER A 328 8.42 0.76 3.29
CA SER A 328 8.93 1.97 3.93
C SER A 328 10.46 2.04 3.87
N GLY A 329 11.06 3.11 4.38
CA GLY A 329 12.51 3.29 4.41
C GLY A 329 13.11 3.78 3.08
N PRO A 330 14.36 4.29 3.11
CA PRO A 330 14.98 5.01 2.00
C PRO A 330 15.58 4.12 0.90
N GLY A 331 15.87 2.84 1.18
CA GLY A 331 16.46 1.94 0.21
C GLY A 331 15.45 1.49 -0.85
N LYS A 332 15.94 1.10 -2.02
CA LYS A 332 15.12 0.61 -3.13
C LYS A 332 14.60 -0.80 -2.85
N LEU A 333 13.32 -1.03 -3.11
CA LEU A 333 12.77 -2.38 -3.22
C LEU A 333 12.70 -2.73 -4.71
N VAL A 334 13.56 -3.65 -5.14
CA VAL A 334 13.69 -4.09 -6.53
C VAL A 334 12.90 -5.38 -6.74
N LEU A 335 12.02 -5.39 -7.74
CA LEU A 335 11.40 -6.60 -8.27
C LEU A 335 12.12 -6.99 -9.56
N ASN A 336 12.74 -8.17 -9.57
CA ASN A 336 13.51 -8.68 -10.71
C ASN A 336 13.09 -10.12 -11.06
N GLY A 337 11.78 -10.33 -11.12
CA GLY A 337 11.14 -11.61 -11.44
C GLY A 337 9.66 -11.62 -11.08
N SER A 338 9.15 -12.67 -10.43
CA SER A 338 7.69 -12.84 -10.26
C SER A 338 7.14 -12.21 -8.98
N LEU A 339 6.03 -11.48 -9.09
CA LEU A 339 5.15 -11.08 -8.00
C LEU A 339 3.81 -11.82 -8.18
N THR A 340 3.52 -12.79 -7.31
CA THR A 340 2.31 -13.62 -7.41
C THR A 340 1.37 -13.32 -6.25
N ALA A 341 0.09 -13.10 -6.55
CA ALA A 341 -0.95 -12.95 -5.53
C ALA A 341 -1.46 -14.31 -5.04
N SER A 342 -1.87 -14.37 -3.76
CA SER A 342 -2.58 -15.53 -3.19
C SER A 342 -3.93 -15.18 -2.57
N THR A 343 -4.32 -13.89 -2.59
CA THR A 343 -5.64 -13.41 -2.17
C THR A 343 -6.07 -12.20 -3.02
N ALA A 344 -7.37 -11.88 -3.03
CA ALA A 344 -7.92 -10.66 -3.61
C ALA A 344 -7.73 -9.47 -2.66
N SER A 345 -6.51 -8.96 -2.57
CA SER A 345 -6.14 -7.84 -1.71
C SER A 345 -5.16 -6.89 -2.40
N THR A 346 -4.95 -5.72 -1.81
CA THR A 346 -3.76 -4.91 -2.10
C THR A 346 -2.51 -5.73 -1.81
N VAL A 347 -1.61 -5.83 -2.78
CA VAL A 347 -0.40 -6.66 -2.68
C VAL A 347 0.83 -5.82 -2.30
N LEU A 348 1.04 -4.67 -2.92
CA LEU A 348 2.12 -3.72 -2.58
C LEU A 348 1.55 -2.32 -2.34
N ALA A 349 2.09 -1.59 -1.38
CA ALA A 349 1.76 -0.18 -1.10
C ALA A 349 2.96 0.55 -0.50
N GLY A 350 2.85 1.88 -0.35
CA GLY A 350 3.86 2.70 0.32
C GLY A 350 4.81 3.38 -0.65
N ALA A 351 6.11 3.43 -0.32
CA ALA A 351 7.11 4.12 -1.13
C ALA A 351 7.31 3.45 -2.51
N PRO A 352 7.94 4.13 -3.50
CA PRO A 352 8.16 3.59 -4.83
C PRO A 352 8.87 2.23 -4.84
N VAL A 353 8.55 1.44 -5.86
CA VAL A 353 9.13 0.10 -6.11
C VAL A 353 9.87 0.12 -7.44
N THR A 354 11.11 -0.37 -7.46
CA THR A 354 11.94 -0.40 -8.65
C THR A 354 11.71 -1.70 -9.44
N LEU A 355 11.45 -1.61 -10.73
CA LEU A 355 11.51 -2.74 -11.67
C LEU A 355 12.95 -2.92 -12.15
N GLY A 356 13.56 -4.06 -11.79
CA GLY A 356 14.92 -4.42 -12.17
C GLY A 356 15.06 -4.56 -13.68
N THR A 357 16.28 -4.61 -14.21
CA THR A 357 16.53 -4.62 -15.67
C THR A 357 15.88 -5.79 -16.41
N SER A 358 15.62 -6.93 -15.73
CA SER A 358 14.91 -8.08 -16.32
C SER A 358 13.39 -7.88 -16.35
N GLY A 359 12.89 -6.80 -15.75
CA GLY A 359 11.47 -6.57 -15.51
C GLY A 359 10.88 -7.50 -14.45
N ALA A 360 9.55 -7.44 -14.32
CA ALA A 360 8.80 -8.30 -13.42
C ALA A 360 7.62 -8.99 -14.11
N THR A 361 7.28 -10.21 -13.68
CA THR A 361 5.98 -10.82 -14.00
C THR A 361 5.04 -10.59 -12.83
N ILE A 362 3.94 -9.88 -13.05
CA ILE A 362 2.91 -9.67 -12.03
C ILE A 362 1.77 -10.64 -12.32
N ASP A 363 1.72 -11.72 -11.55
CA ASP A 363 0.72 -12.76 -11.66
C ASP A 363 -0.41 -12.53 -10.66
N THR A 364 -1.59 -12.21 -11.16
CA THR A 364 -2.77 -12.05 -10.31
C THR A 364 -3.30 -13.36 -9.78
N ASN A 365 -2.90 -14.50 -10.34
CA ASN A 365 -3.34 -15.83 -9.92
C ASN A 365 -4.88 -15.93 -9.82
N GLY A 366 -5.59 -15.23 -10.73
CA GLY A 366 -7.05 -15.19 -10.77
C GLY A 366 -7.72 -14.19 -9.81
N PHE A 367 -6.97 -13.47 -8.98
CA PHE A 367 -7.51 -12.50 -8.03
C PHE A 367 -7.53 -11.07 -8.56
N ASP A 368 -8.49 -10.28 -8.12
CA ASP A 368 -8.42 -8.82 -8.31
C ASP A 368 -7.51 -8.22 -7.24
N ILE A 369 -6.42 -7.60 -7.67
CA ILE A 369 -5.40 -7.01 -6.81
C ILE A 369 -5.16 -5.54 -7.14
N SER A 370 -4.62 -4.82 -6.16
CA SER A 370 -4.20 -3.42 -6.33
C SER A 370 -2.74 -3.24 -5.95
N LEU A 371 -2.02 -2.45 -6.75
CA LEU A 371 -0.65 -1.99 -6.48
C LEU A 371 -0.63 -0.45 -6.46
N PRO A 372 -1.09 0.19 -5.37
CA PRO A 372 -1.00 1.64 -5.17
C PRO A 372 0.44 2.09 -4.82
N VAL A 373 1.40 1.69 -5.65
CA VAL A 373 2.79 2.16 -5.61
C VAL A 373 3.11 2.84 -6.93
N VAL A 374 4.10 3.72 -6.90
CA VAL A 374 4.77 4.21 -8.11
C VAL A 374 5.85 3.20 -8.49
N PHE A 375 5.84 2.75 -9.75
CA PHE A 375 6.94 1.95 -10.29
C PHE A 375 7.98 2.86 -10.94
N GLU A 376 9.25 2.57 -10.68
CA GLU A 376 10.41 3.23 -11.29
C GLU A 376 11.39 2.18 -11.82
N GLY A 377 12.47 2.59 -12.51
CA GLY A 377 13.54 1.68 -12.93
C GLY A 377 13.59 1.46 -14.44
N GLN A 378 14.49 0.58 -14.87
CA GLN A 378 14.73 0.34 -16.31
C GLN A 378 13.91 -0.83 -16.87
N GLY A 379 13.40 -1.70 -15.99
CA GLY A 379 12.55 -2.82 -16.38
C GLY A 379 11.11 -2.41 -16.68
N GLY A 380 10.41 -3.31 -17.36
CA GLY A 380 8.97 -3.25 -17.53
C GLY A 380 8.26 -4.35 -16.75
N PHE A 381 6.98 -4.59 -17.01
CA PHE A 381 6.28 -5.71 -16.39
C PHE A 381 5.35 -6.46 -17.34
N LYS A 382 5.22 -7.76 -17.10
CA LYS A 382 4.26 -8.65 -17.75
C LYS A 382 3.15 -9.02 -16.76
N LYS A 383 1.92 -8.64 -17.04
CA LYS A 383 0.72 -9.00 -16.28
C LYS A 383 0.19 -10.37 -16.75
N THR A 384 0.05 -11.32 -15.83
CA THR A 384 -0.56 -12.65 -16.06
C THR A 384 -1.67 -12.94 -15.05
N GLY A 385 -2.35 -14.09 -15.19
CA GLY A 385 -3.48 -14.48 -14.36
C GLY A 385 -4.78 -13.79 -14.77
N ASN A 386 -5.91 -14.48 -14.59
CA ASN A 386 -7.21 -14.01 -15.13
C ASN A 386 -7.83 -12.84 -14.34
N GLY A 387 -7.34 -12.54 -13.14
CA GLY A 387 -7.84 -11.42 -12.33
C GLY A 387 -7.34 -10.05 -12.79
N THR A 388 -7.87 -9.00 -12.17
CA THR A 388 -7.59 -7.59 -12.48
C THR A 388 -6.39 -7.06 -11.70
N LEU A 389 -5.42 -6.43 -12.37
CA LEU A 389 -4.37 -5.64 -11.73
C LEU A 389 -4.75 -4.16 -11.78
N SER A 390 -5.00 -3.54 -10.62
CA SER A 390 -5.30 -2.11 -10.52
C SER A 390 -4.05 -1.29 -10.17
N LEU A 391 -3.73 -0.29 -10.99
CA LEU A 391 -2.66 0.68 -10.75
C LEU A 391 -3.25 2.08 -10.54
N SER A 392 -2.67 2.85 -9.63
CA SER A 392 -3.20 4.17 -9.27
C SER A 392 -2.15 5.29 -9.18
N GLY A 393 -0.88 4.98 -9.48
CA GLY A 393 0.25 5.92 -9.42
C GLY A 393 0.79 6.27 -10.82
N SER A 394 1.46 7.41 -10.93
CA SER A 394 2.24 7.82 -12.11
C SER A 394 3.61 7.16 -12.03
N SER A 395 3.85 6.21 -12.92
CA SER A 395 5.08 5.41 -12.93
C SER A 395 6.10 5.99 -13.92
N THR A 396 7.38 5.84 -13.60
CA THR A 396 8.51 6.41 -14.37
C THR A 396 9.46 5.34 -14.90
N PHE A 397 9.09 4.06 -14.81
CA PHE A 397 9.88 2.98 -15.40
C PHE A 397 9.88 3.06 -16.93
N THR A 398 10.94 2.55 -17.56
CA THR A 398 11.15 2.71 -19.01
C THR A 398 11.00 1.43 -19.83
N GLY A 399 10.93 0.26 -19.20
CA GLY A 399 10.75 -1.00 -19.92
C GLY A 399 9.31 -1.23 -20.40
N PRO A 400 9.06 -2.30 -21.19
CA PRO A 400 7.77 -2.53 -21.83
C PRO A 400 6.72 -3.10 -20.87
N VAL A 401 5.45 -2.81 -21.14
CA VAL A 401 4.30 -3.43 -20.45
C VAL A 401 3.63 -4.44 -21.37
N THR A 402 3.40 -5.65 -20.88
CA THR A 402 2.61 -6.67 -21.58
C THR A 402 1.47 -7.15 -20.71
N VAL A 403 0.23 -7.00 -21.17
CA VAL A 403 -0.96 -7.60 -20.54
C VAL A 403 -1.26 -8.90 -21.27
N ALA A 404 -0.88 -10.02 -20.66
CA ALA A 404 -0.99 -11.34 -21.29
C ALA A 404 -2.29 -12.08 -20.93
N ALA A 405 -2.89 -11.79 -19.77
CA ALA A 405 -4.17 -12.35 -19.34
C ALA A 405 -4.86 -11.45 -18.30
N GLY A 406 -6.18 -11.58 -18.19
CA GLY A 406 -6.99 -10.79 -17.27
C GLY A 406 -7.03 -9.30 -17.65
N SER A 407 -7.25 -8.42 -16.68
CA SER A 407 -7.37 -6.97 -16.92
C SER A 407 -6.24 -6.17 -16.28
N LEU A 408 -5.72 -5.16 -16.99
CA LEU A 408 -4.96 -4.05 -16.40
C LEU A 408 -5.89 -2.85 -16.25
N ARG A 409 -6.13 -2.41 -15.02
CA ARG A 409 -7.03 -1.31 -14.69
C ARG A 409 -6.26 -0.08 -14.20
N LEU A 410 -6.42 1.03 -14.90
CA LEU A 410 -5.86 2.32 -14.53
C LEU A 410 -6.91 3.11 -13.73
N LEU A 411 -6.70 3.25 -12.43
CA LEU A 411 -7.60 3.97 -11.53
C LEU A 411 -7.03 5.34 -11.18
N PRO A 412 -7.67 6.45 -11.61
CA PRO A 412 -7.40 7.76 -11.04
C PRO A 412 -7.37 7.69 -9.51
N SER A 413 -6.28 8.16 -8.93
CA SER A 413 -6.22 8.41 -7.49
C SER A 413 -6.43 9.89 -7.22
N THR A 414 -6.77 10.22 -5.99
CA THR A 414 -6.78 11.61 -5.54
C THR A 414 -5.53 11.83 -4.73
N VAL A 415 -4.67 12.74 -5.18
CA VAL A 415 -3.50 13.20 -4.41
C VAL A 415 -3.84 14.49 -3.71
N LEU A 416 -3.34 14.65 -2.50
CA LEU A 416 -3.42 15.91 -1.78
C LEU A 416 -2.18 16.76 -2.09
N PRO A 417 -2.23 18.08 -1.84
CA PRO A 417 -1.08 18.96 -2.07
C PRO A 417 0.19 18.42 -1.40
N ALA A 418 1.33 18.49 -2.08
CA ALA A 418 2.61 18.15 -1.49
C ALA A 418 2.92 19.05 -0.29
N GLY A 419 3.46 18.47 0.77
CA GLY A 419 3.78 19.18 2.01
C GLY A 419 2.56 19.70 2.77
N LEU A 420 1.38 19.08 2.58
CA LEU A 420 0.11 19.49 3.20
C LEU A 420 0.24 19.73 4.70
N LYS A 421 -0.12 20.94 5.14
CA LYS A 421 -0.12 21.34 6.56
C LYS A 421 -1.54 21.34 7.11
N VAL A 422 -1.82 20.45 8.04
CA VAL A 422 -3.15 20.27 8.64
C VAL A 422 -3.11 20.74 10.09
N LEU A 423 -4.00 21.64 10.50
CA LEU A 423 -4.19 22.06 11.89
C LEU A 423 -5.45 21.39 12.48
N PRO A 424 -5.33 20.35 13.31
CA PRO A 424 -6.43 19.86 14.12
C PRO A 424 -6.72 20.86 15.23
N LEU A 425 -7.87 21.56 15.16
CA LEU A 425 -8.26 22.62 16.07
C LEU A 425 -9.56 22.25 16.79
N GLY A 426 -9.55 22.18 18.11
CA GLY A 426 -10.75 21.83 18.84
C GLY A 426 -10.59 21.61 20.33
N ASP A 427 -11.46 20.77 20.88
CA ASP A 427 -11.59 20.52 22.31
C ASP A 427 -11.01 19.14 22.72
N SER A 428 -11.56 18.52 23.77
CA SER A 428 -11.18 17.18 24.27
C SER A 428 -11.35 16.08 23.23
N ILE A 429 -12.26 16.24 22.28
CA ILE A 429 -12.46 15.27 21.21
C ILE A 429 -11.28 15.33 20.21
N THR A 430 -10.74 16.52 19.94
CA THR A 430 -9.53 16.70 19.12
C THR A 430 -8.26 16.30 19.87
N PHE A 431 -8.18 16.59 21.18
CA PHE A 431 -7.13 16.05 22.06
C PHE A 431 -7.10 14.51 21.99
N GLY A 432 -8.27 13.87 21.91
CA GLY A 432 -8.42 12.43 21.76
C GLY A 432 -8.76 11.70 23.06
N TYR A 433 -9.43 12.38 23.99
CA TYR A 433 -9.79 11.81 25.30
C TYR A 433 -10.47 10.43 25.17
N GLY A 434 -9.97 9.44 25.90
CA GLY A 434 -10.51 8.07 25.89
C GLY A 434 -10.10 7.20 24.70
N GLY A 435 -9.32 7.71 23.74
CA GLY A 435 -8.77 6.96 22.60
C GLY A 435 -7.25 7.07 22.48
N ARG A 436 -6.65 6.33 21.55
CA ARG A 436 -5.21 6.45 21.21
C ARG A 436 -4.96 7.56 20.19
N ASP A 437 -4.66 8.75 20.69
CA ASP A 437 -4.45 10.00 19.93
C ASP A 437 -5.72 10.54 19.22
N GLY A 438 -6.90 10.04 19.58
CA GLY A 438 -8.18 10.41 18.97
C GLY A 438 -8.27 10.04 17.49
N TYR A 439 -8.99 10.84 16.70
CA TYR A 439 -9.11 10.60 15.25
C TYR A 439 -7.79 10.84 14.49
N ARG A 440 -6.81 11.50 15.12
CA ARG A 440 -5.57 11.94 14.45
C ARG A 440 -4.69 10.76 14.05
N SER A 441 -4.59 9.72 14.88
CA SER A 441 -3.85 8.47 14.55
C SER A 441 -4.44 7.79 13.31
N TYR A 442 -5.75 7.59 13.30
CA TYR A 442 -6.49 6.99 12.18
C TYR A 442 -6.44 7.85 10.92
N LEU A 443 -6.55 9.17 11.06
CA LEU A 443 -6.47 10.11 9.94
C LEU A 443 -5.06 10.12 9.35
N HIS A 444 -4.02 10.06 10.17
CA HIS A 444 -2.64 9.95 9.70
C HIS A 444 -2.45 8.70 8.85
N THR A 445 -2.90 7.52 9.30
CA THR A 445 -2.82 6.27 8.54
C THR A 445 -3.48 6.36 7.15
N LYS A 446 -4.50 7.20 7.00
CA LYS A 446 -5.19 7.44 5.72
C LYS A 446 -4.46 8.48 4.88
N LEU A 447 -4.08 9.62 5.47
CA LEU A 447 -3.46 10.74 4.75
C LEU A 447 -2.07 10.41 4.20
N VAL A 448 -1.26 9.62 4.90
CA VAL A 448 0.08 9.21 4.39
C VAL A 448 0.01 8.48 3.04
N ARG A 449 -1.16 7.96 2.65
CA ARG A 449 -1.37 7.32 1.35
C ARG A 449 -1.56 8.32 0.21
N ASN A 450 -2.05 9.52 0.51
CA ASN A 450 -2.40 10.55 -0.49
C ASN A 450 -1.49 11.79 -0.42
N ALA A 451 -0.81 12.01 0.71
CA ALA A 451 0.21 13.02 0.94
C ALA A 451 1.23 12.47 1.96
N PRO A 452 2.24 11.70 1.53
CA PRO A 452 3.18 11.03 2.45
C PRO A 452 4.04 12.01 3.27
N ASP A 453 4.16 13.26 2.83
CA ASP A 453 4.95 14.33 3.46
C ASP A 453 4.09 15.36 4.23
N PHE A 454 2.80 15.08 4.43
CA PHE A 454 1.91 15.95 5.18
C PHE A 454 2.36 16.07 6.65
N ARG A 455 2.01 17.18 7.30
CA ARG A 455 2.28 17.38 8.72
C ARG A 455 1.06 17.91 9.47
N PHE A 456 0.80 17.36 10.64
CA PHE A 456 -0.02 18.05 11.62
C PHE A 456 0.73 19.25 12.22
N LEU A 457 -0.02 20.31 12.47
CA LEU A 457 0.41 21.55 13.13
C LEU A 457 -0.40 21.76 14.40
N GLY A 458 0.16 22.55 15.32
CA GLY A 458 -0.50 22.85 16.58
C GLY A 458 0.45 23.44 17.61
N ASP A 459 -0.10 23.85 18.74
CA ASP A 459 0.66 24.34 19.88
C ASP A 459 1.08 23.23 20.85
N SER A 460 0.36 22.11 20.85
CA SER A 460 0.56 21.00 21.77
C SER A 460 1.00 19.74 21.05
N THR A 461 1.79 18.90 21.73
CA THR A 461 2.10 17.51 21.34
C THR A 461 1.63 16.52 22.39
N GLU A 462 0.80 16.98 23.34
CA GLU A 462 0.31 16.15 24.45
C GLU A 462 -0.65 15.07 23.91
N VAL A 463 -0.58 13.88 24.51
CA VAL A 463 -1.39 12.74 24.07
C VAL A 463 -2.14 12.11 25.24
N PRO A 464 -3.35 11.57 25.01
CA PRO A 464 -4.17 10.96 26.06
C PRO A 464 -3.53 9.69 26.65
N LEU A 465 -2.68 8.98 25.89
CA LEU A 465 -2.03 7.72 26.30
C LEU A 465 -0.59 7.66 25.76
N ASN A 466 0.34 7.15 26.58
CA ASN A 466 1.76 6.90 26.22
C ASN A 466 2.07 5.39 26.33
N PRO A 467 2.59 4.72 25.28
CA PRO A 467 3.09 5.26 24.01
C PRO A 467 2.01 5.68 23.00
N SER A 468 2.32 6.72 22.22
CA SER A 468 1.48 7.22 21.11
C SER A 468 1.61 6.32 19.87
N ASN A 469 0.55 6.28 19.05
CA ASN A 469 0.54 5.60 17.75
C ASN A 469 1.01 6.52 16.61
N LEU A 470 1.21 7.81 16.87
CA LEU A 470 1.70 8.77 15.89
C LEU A 470 3.23 8.88 15.95
N PRO A 471 3.90 9.06 14.80
CA PRO A 471 5.29 9.50 14.76
C PRO A 471 5.48 10.84 15.49
N ALA A 472 6.66 11.08 16.08
CA ALA A 472 6.93 12.26 16.90
C ALA A 472 6.64 13.58 16.16
N GLU A 473 6.94 13.62 14.86
CA GLU A 473 6.71 14.76 13.98
C GLU A 473 5.23 15.02 13.64
N GLN A 474 4.35 14.05 13.93
CA GLN A 474 2.89 14.09 13.71
C GLN A 474 2.10 14.32 15.00
N LEU A 475 2.77 14.47 16.15
CA LEU A 475 2.08 14.66 17.43
C LEU A 475 1.37 16.00 17.57
N PHE A 476 1.72 16.99 16.75
CA PHE A 476 1.21 18.36 16.90
C PHE A 476 -0.31 18.46 16.68
N HIS A 477 -1.00 19.22 17.55
CA HIS A 477 -2.40 19.59 17.42
C HIS A 477 -2.74 20.81 18.29
N ALA A 478 -3.91 21.40 18.09
CA ALA A 478 -4.48 22.47 18.93
C ALA A 478 -5.83 22.02 19.49
N GLY A 479 -5.81 20.87 20.17
CA GLY A 479 -6.97 20.23 20.80
C GLY A 479 -6.83 20.34 22.32
N HIS A 480 -7.74 21.08 22.96
CA HIS A 480 -7.62 21.44 24.37
C HIS A 480 -8.89 21.04 25.14
N SER A 481 -8.76 20.15 26.12
CA SER A 481 -9.91 19.63 26.85
C SER A 481 -10.67 20.74 27.58
N SER A 482 -12.01 20.64 27.59
CA SER A 482 -12.91 21.63 28.22
C SER A 482 -12.98 23.01 27.56
N TYR A 483 -12.23 23.28 26.49
CA TYR A 483 -12.23 24.60 25.86
C TYR A 483 -13.52 24.85 25.07
N SER A 484 -14.10 26.04 25.23
CA SER A 484 -15.19 26.56 24.41
C SER A 484 -14.68 27.24 23.14
N THR A 485 -15.59 27.60 22.25
CA THR A 485 -15.27 28.40 21.05
C THR A 485 -14.58 29.73 21.39
N THR A 486 -14.89 30.34 22.54
CA THR A 486 -14.23 31.57 22.99
C THR A 486 -12.79 31.32 23.45
N ASP A 487 -12.56 30.28 24.25
CA ASP A 487 -11.20 29.94 24.72
C ASP A 487 -10.27 29.69 23.53
N ILE A 488 -10.77 28.95 22.53
CA ILE A 488 -10.04 28.68 21.29
C ILE A 488 -9.75 29.99 20.55
N LYS A 489 -10.78 30.81 20.29
CA LYS A 489 -10.62 32.08 19.57
C LYS A 489 -9.58 32.98 20.24
N ASN A 490 -9.66 33.15 21.56
CA ASN A 490 -8.79 34.05 22.31
C ASN A 490 -7.33 33.62 22.28
N ASN A 491 -7.07 32.31 22.14
CA ASN A 491 -5.72 31.78 22.04
C ASN A 491 -5.15 31.73 20.60
N LEU A 492 -5.93 32.03 19.55
CA LEU A 492 -5.41 32.02 18.17
C LEU A 492 -4.38 33.13 17.92
N ASN A 493 -4.64 34.34 18.42
CA ASN A 493 -3.78 35.53 18.31
C ASN A 493 -3.59 36.26 19.65
N GLY A 494 -3.93 35.61 20.76
CA GLY A 494 -3.79 36.13 22.12
C GLY A 494 -3.49 35.00 23.10
N LEU A 495 -3.63 35.28 24.40
CA LEU A 495 -3.46 34.30 25.47
C LEU A 495 -4.66 34.37 26.41
N ASP A 496 -5.33 33.23 26.57
CA ASP A 496 -6.39 33.03 27.55
C ASP A 496 -6.07 31.78 28.38
N THR A 497 -5.84 32.00 29.68
CA THR A 497 -5.48 30.95 30.65
C THR A 497 -6.62 30.60 31.60
N ALA A 498 -7.83 31.16 31.41
CA ALA A 498 -8.91 31.01 32.39
C ALA A 498 -9.28 29.54 32.64
N THR A 499 -9.51 28.79 31.56
CA THR A 499 -9.88 27.36 31.63
C THR A 499 -8.74 26.51 32.20
N PHE A 500 -7.49 26.80 31.84
CA PHE A 500 -6.31 26.12 32.42
C PHE A 500 -6.17 26.38 33.92
N GLN A 501 -6.36 27.62 34.38
CA GLN A 501 -6.28 27.97 35.80
C GLN A 501 -7.40 27.31 36.62
N MET A 502 -8.57 27.11 36.02
CA MET A 502 -9.71 26.51 36.70
C MET A 502 -9.55 25.00 36.92
N TYR A 503 -9.05 24.26 35.92
CA TYR A 503 -9.06 22.80 35.93
C TYR A 503 -7.66 22.15 35.95
N GLY A 504 -6.60 22.88 35.60
CA GLY A 504 -5.26 22.34 35.44
C GLY A 504 -5.15 21.29 34.32
N GLY A 505 -4.04 20.54 34.31
CA GLY A 505 -3.80 19.43 33.37
C GLY A 505 -3.07 19.84 32.10
N ALA A 506 -2.21 18.96 31.60
CA ALA A 506 -1.44 19.19 30.38
C ALA A 506 -2.35 19.33 29.15
N GLU A 507 -3.45 18.59 29.14
CA GLU A 507 -4.50 18.59 28.11
C GLU A 507 -5.29 19.89 28.00
N ARG A 508 -5.10 20.83 28.92
CA ARG A 508 -5.73 22.17 28.95
C ARG A 508 -4.71 23.30 28.93
N ASN A 509 -3.42 23.01 28.80
CA ASN A 509 -2.40 24.05 28.83
C ASN A 509 -2.42 24.81 27.50
N PRO A 510 -2.64 26.14 27.46
CA PRO A 510 -2.64 26.90 26.21
C PRO A 510 -1.25 27.09 25.61
N HIS A 511 -0.19 26.57 26.26
CA HIS A 511 1.21 26.65 25.86
C HIS A 511 1.69 28.08 25.55
N GLY A 512 1.11 29.08 26.23
CA GLY A 512 1.41 30.49 26.04
C GLY A 512 0.58 31.19 24.95
N GLY A 513 -0.43 30.54 24.37
CA GLY A 513 -1.39 31.16 23.43
C GLY A 513 -0.80 31.40 22.05
N TYR A 514 -1.31 32.38 21.31
CA TYR A 514 -0.85 32.80 19.98
C TYR A 514 -0.69 31.65 18.99
N TRP A 515 -1.63 30.70 19.01
CA TRP A 515 -1.52 29.42 18.31
C TRP A 515 -1.31 29.56 16.80
N LEU A 516 -1.91 30.57 16.17
CA LEU A 516 -1.68 30.86 14.76
C LEU A 516 -0.53 31.85 14.58
N THR A 517 -0.52 32.97 15.31
CA THR A 517 0.40 34.08 15.04
C THR A 517 1.83 33.85 15.53
N GLY A 518 2.04 32.96 16.51
CA GLY A 518 3.33 32.80 17.18
C GLY A 518 3.80 34.10 17.86
N GLY A 519 5.08 34.14 18.25
CA GLY A 519 5.71 35.29 18.89
C GLY A 519 5.40 35.42 20.38
N HIS A 520 5.49 36.64 20.92
CA HIS A 520 5.09 36.97 22.30
C HIS A 520 5.70 36.10 23.42
N GLY A 521 6.96 35.69 23.27
CA GLY A 521 7.67 34.89 24.27
C GLY A 521 7.32 33.40 24.28
N THR A 522 6.47 32.93 23.35
CA THR A 522 6.11 31.50 23.22
C THR A 522 7.22 30.63 22.60
N GLY A 523 8.22 31.24 21.97
CA GLY A 523 9.26 30.54 21.20
C GLY A 523 8.77 29.92 19.88
N ARG A 524 7.49 30.10 19.51
CA ARG A 524 6.88 29.56 18.29
C ARG A 524 6.78 30.64 17.20
N THR A 525 6.97 30.23 15.95
CA THR A 525 6.73 31.09 14.77
C THR A 525 5.27 31.02 14.33
N ALA A 526 4.83 31.98 13.51
CA ALA A 526 3.52 31.91 12.89
C ALA A 526 3.38 30.64 12.05
N ILE A 527 2.28 29.88 12.25
CA ILE A 527 2.00 28.67 11.46
C ILE A 527 1.00 28.97 10.35
N PHE A 528 1.19 28.41 9.15
CA PHE A 528 0.31 28.63 8.00
C PHE A 528 -0.26 27.30 7.53
N PRO A 529 -1.41 26.86 8.10
CA PRO A 529 -2.06 25.62 7.67
C PRO A 529 -2.69 25.78 6.28
N ASP A 530 -2.68 24.70 5.49
CA ASP A 530 -3.48 24.57 4.27
C ASP A 530 -4.92 24.16 4.62
N ALA A 531 -5.08 23.34 5.66
CA ALA A 531 -6.35 22.85 6.16
C ALA A 531 -6.48 23.09 7.68
N VAL A 532 -7.60 23.65 8.13
CA VAL A 532 -7.97 23.73 9.55
C VAL A 532 -9.14 22.79 9.80
N LEU A 533 -8.94 21.73 10.58
CA LEU A 533 -10.00 20.81 10.99
C LEU A 533 -10.61 21.34 12.27
N LEU A 534 -11.73 22.07 12.17
CA LEU A 534 -12.37 22.73 13.29
C LEU A 534 -13.50 21.87 13.86
N LEU A 535 -13.29 21.34 15.07
CA LEU A 535 -14.31 20.67 15.88
C LEU A 535 -14.40 21.37 17.25
N ALA A 536 -15.39 22.24 17.41
CA ALA A 536 -15.57 23.03 18.62
C ALA A 536 -17.05 23.34 18.85
N GLY A 537 -17.39 23.63 20.11
CA GLY A 537 -18.72 24.04 20.52
C GLY A 537 -19.46 23.05 21.41
N THR A 538 -18.92 21.85 21.63
CA THR A 538 -19.49 20.89 22.59
C THR A 538 -19.61 21.52 23.98
N ASN A 539 -18.53 22.14 24.46
CA ASN A 539 -18.47 22.80 25.77
C ASN A 539 -19.27 24.12 25.84
N ASP A 540 -19.69 24.68 24.70
CA ASP A 540 -20.56 25.87 24.69
C ASP A 540 -22.00 25.55 25.10
N LEU A 541 -22.42 24.28 24.96
CA LEU A 541 -23.81 23.85 25.16
C LEU A 541 -24.20 23.64 26.64
N ASP A 542 -23.23 23.75 27.55
CA ASP A 542 -23.45 23.67 29.01
C ASP A 542 -24.19 24.89 29.57
N ARG A 543 -24.15 26.04 28.86
CA ARG A 543 -24.65 27.34 29.38
C ARG A 543 -26.10 27.71 29.00
N LEU A 544 -26.85 26.83 28.34
CA LEU A 544 -28.24 27.06 27.88
C LEU A 544 -28.46 28.32 26.99
N ASP A 545 -27.43 28.79 26.28
CA ASP A 545 -27.48 30.00 25.44
C ASP A 545 -27.06 29.70 23.98
N MET A 546 -28.05 29.35 23.14
CA MET A 546 -27.82 29.01 21.73
C MET A 546 -27.46 30.24 20.88
N ALA A 547 -28.03 31.41 21.20
CA ALA A 547 -27.77 32.64 20.48
C ALA A 547 -26.32 33.11 20.69
N GLY A 548 -25.83 33.06 21.93
CA GLY A 548 -24.43 33.34 22.22
C GLY A 548 -23.49 32.27 21.67
N ALA A 549 -23.87 30.98 21.70
CA ALA A 549 -23.06 29.93 21.07
C ALA A 549 -22.90 30.18 19.55
N GLN A 550 -23.97 30.58 18.86
CA GLN A 550 -23.91 31.01 17.46
C GLN A 550 -22.97 32.21 17.27
N ALA A 551 -23.09 33.24 18.11
CA ALA A 551 -22.25 34.43 18.01
C ALA A 551 -20.75 34.12 18.22
N ARG A 552 -20.43 33.27 19.21
CA ARG A 552 -19.04 32.85 19.49
C ARG A 552 -18.47 31.98 18.38
N TYR A 553 -19.22 31.02 17.85
CA TYR A 553 -18.77 30.18 16.73
C TYR A 553 -18.55 31.01 15.45
N ARG A 554 -19.44 31.97 15.16
CA ARG A 554 -19.25 32.94 14.07
C ARG A 554 -17.96 33.73 14.24
N ALA A 555 -17.71 34.26 15.44
CA ALA A 555 -16.51 35.03 15.74
C ALA A 555 -15.24 34.19 15.56
N LEU A 556 -15.26 32.92 15.98
CA LEU A 556 -14.17 31.97 15.78
C LEU A 556 -13.90 31.71 14.29
N LEU A 557 -14.94 31.41 13.50
CA LEU A 557 -14.78 31.23 12.04
C LEU A 557 -14.20 32.49 11.37
N ASN A 558 -14.66 33.67 11.78
CA ASN A 558 -14.17 34.93 11.24
C ASN A 558 -12.70 35.19 11.60
N GLU A 559 -12.31 34.91 12.84
CA GLU A 559 -10.92 35.05 13.30
C GLU A 559 -9.98 34.15 12.50
N ILE A 560 -10.33 32.86 12.33
CA ILE A 560 -9.54 31.91 11.55
C ILE A 560 -9.45 32.38 10.08
N ALA A 561 -10.58 32.74 9.46
CA ALA A 561 -10.62 33.18 8.06
C ALA A 561 -9.92 34.51 7.81
N THR A 562 -9.73 35.33 8.86
CA THR A 562 -8.99 36.59 8.81
C THR A 562 -7.50 36.36 8.97
N LEU A 563 -7.11 35.56 9.95
CA LEU A 563 -5.71 35.24 10.21
C LEU A 563 -5.13 34.36 9.09
N ARG A 564 -5.92 33.46 8.50
CA ARG A 564 -5.50 32.47 7.49
C ARG A 564 -6.44 32.47 6.28
N PRO A 565 -6.44 33.54 5.46
CA PRO A 565 -7.32 33.64 4.29
C PRO A 565 -7.05 32.56 3.22
N ASP A 566 -5.83 32.01 3.19
CA ASP A 566 -5.46 30.97 2.23
C ASP A 566 -5.88 29.57 2.64
N ALA A 567 -6.00 29.33 3.95
CA ALA A 567 -6.38 28.05 4.52
C ALA A 567 -7.84 27.71 4.20
N ARG A 568 -8.12 26.42 3.98
CA ARG A 568 -9.49 25.91 3.94
C ARG A 568 -9.91 25.47 5.34
N ILE A 569 -10.99 26.04 5.84
CA ILE A 569 -11.58 25.70 7.14
C ILE A 569 -12.59 24.58 6.93
N PHE A 570 -12.32 23.41 7.49
CA PHE A 570 -13.24 22.29 7.55
C PHE A 570 -13.98 22.35 8.89
N ALA A 571 -15.14 23.00 8.88
CA ALA A 571 -15.98 23.20 10.05
C ALA A 571 -16.89 21.99 10.26
N ALA A 572 -16.64 21.21 11.30
CA ALA A 572 -17.40 20.00 11.59
C ALA A 572 -18.67 20.31 12.39
N LYS A 573 -19.77 19.65 12.03
CA LYS A 573 -20.86 19.36 12.97
C LYS A 573 -20.27 18.61 14.17
N ILE A 574 -20.70 18.94 15.38
CA ILE A 574 -20.29 18.22 16.58
C ILE A 574 -20.93 16.83 16.61
N THR A 575 -20.23 15.86 17.20
CA THR A 575 -20.69 14.47 17.36
C THR A 575 -21.95 14.38 18.24
N PRO A 576 -22.71 13.28 18.16
CA PRO A 576 -23.88 13.11 19.03
C PRO A 576 -23.53 13.21 20.51
N TRP A 577 -24.45 13.77 21.30
CA TRP A 577 -24.37 13.79 22.76
C TRP A 577 -25.69 13.27 23.32
N SER A 578 -25.65 12.08 23.90
CA SER A 578 -26.85 11.34 24.33
C SER A 578 -27.67 12.06 25.41
N ALA A 579 -27.02 12.85 26.28
CA ALA A 579 -27.72 13.59 27.33
C ALA A 579 -28.42 14.87 26.82
N ASN A 580 -28.01 15.41 25.66
CA ASN A 580 -28.56 16.65 25.12
C ASN A 580 -28.74 16.63 23.58
N PRO A 581 -29.45 15.63 23.01
CA PRO A 581 -29.55 15.45 21.56
C PRO A 581 -30.16 16.65 20.85
N SER A 582 -31.17 17.30 21.44
CA SER A 582 -31.82 18.48 20.86
C SER A 582 -30.89 19.69 20.75
N LYS A 583 -30.00 19.91 21.73
CA LYS A 583 -29.03 21.01 21.68
C LYS A 583 -28.01 20.76 20.56
N VAL A 584 -27.53 19.52 20.44
CA VAL A 584 -26.61 19.13 19.36
C VAL A 584 -27.24 19.34 18.00
N THR A 585 -28.49 18.91 17.78
CA THR A 585 -29.20 19.12 16.51
C THR A 585 -29.34 20.61 16.19
N GLN A 586 -29.73 21.44 17.17
CA GLN A 586 -29.84 22.89 16.98
C GLN A 586 -28.49 23.54 16.65
N PHE A 587 -27.44 23.20 17.38
CA PHE A 587 -26.10 23.76 17.13
C PHE A 587 -25.50 23.28 15.81
N ASN A 588 -25.72 22.03 15.41
CA ASN A 588 -25.32 21.52 14.10
C ASN A 588 -26.04 22.24 12.94
N GLN A 589 -27.28 22.69 13.15
CA GLN A 589 -27.95 23.57 12.19
C GLN A 589 -27.30 24.95 12.14
N VAL A 590 -26.90 25.52 13.29
CA VAL A 590 -26.15 26.77 13.35
C VAL A 590 -24.85 26.67 12.54
N ILE A 591 -24.06 25.61 12.74
CA ILE A 591 -22.82 25.38 12.00
C ILE A 591 -23.10 25.31 10.49
N THR A 592 -24.12 24.55 10.08
CA THR A 592 -24.51 24.41 8.66
C THR A 592 -24.86 25.76 8.03
N ASN A 593 -25.62 26.60 8.74
CA ASN A 593 -26.01 27.92 8.28
C ASN A 593 -24.80 28.86 8.16
N LEU A 594 -23.93 28.88 9.18
CA LEU A 594 -22.73 29.73 9.19
C LEU A 594 -21.74 29.33 8.10
N VAL A 595 -21.54 28.04 7.85
CA VAL A 595 -20.67 27.58 6.76
C VAL A 595 -21.22 28.04 5.41
N THR A 596 -22.54 27.93 5.20
CA THR A 596 -23.19 28.39 3.97
C THR A 596 -23.00 29.89 3.79
N GLU A 597 -23.21 30.68 4.84
CA GLU A 597 -23.02 32.12 4.81
C GLU A 597 -21.58 32.52 4.48
N PHE A 598 -20.59 31.94 5.17
CA PHE A 598 -19.18 32.25 4.95
C PHE A 598 -18.73 31.87 3.54
N ARG A 599 -19.21 30.73 3.01
CA ARG A 599 -18.96 30.32 1.63
C ARG A 599 -19.56 31.30 0.63
N ASN A 600 -20.79 31.76 0.86
CA ASN A 600 -21.44 32.78 0.03
C ASN A 600 -20.70 34.13 0.08
N ALA A 601 -20.02 34.43 1.20
CA ALA A 601 -19.11 35.57 1.34
C ALA A 601 -17.70 35.33 0.76
N GLY A 602 -17.50 34.25 -0.01
CA GLY A 602 -16.23 33.93 -0.67
C GLY A 602 -15.14 33.35 0.23
N LYS A 603 -15.44 33.04 1.51
CA LYS A 603 -14.47 32.40 2.42
C LYS A 603 -14.34 30.91 2.09
N LYS A 604 -13.12 30.36 2.24
CA LYS A 604 -12.80 28.94 2.00
C LYS A 604 -13.27 28.06 3.17
N VAL A 605 -14.57 27.90 3.35
CA VAL A 605 -15.16 27.07 4.43
C VAL A 605 -15.91 25.87 3.85
N THR A 606 -15.68 24.68 4.40
CA THR A 606 -16.30 23.41 4.03
C THR A 606 -16.97 22.79 5.26
N LEU A 607 -18.20 22.33 5.11
CA LEU A 607 -18.92 21.63 6.17
C LEU A 607 -18.46 20.17 6.21
N VAL A 608 -18.15 19.66 7.40
CA VAL A 608 -17.90 18.22 7.63
C VAL A 608 -18.98 17.68 8.55
N ASP A 609 -19.57 16.54 8.17
CA ASP A 609 -20.63 15.92 8.98
C ASP A 609 -20.06 14.83 9.87
N LEU A 610 -19.86 15.13 11.16
CA LEU A 610 -19.48 14.13 12.16
C LEU A 610 -20.67 13.65 13.02
N PHE A 611 -21.90 13.87 12.56
CA PHE A 611 -23.12 13.63 13.31
C PHE A 611 -24.03 12.61 12.63
N THR A 612 -24.38 12.85 11.37
CA THR A 612 -25.33 12.04 10.63
C THR A 612 -24.75 10.65 10.38
N GLY A 613 -25.44 9.61 10.87
CA GLY A 613 -25.00 8.22 10.68
C GLY A 613 -23.81 7.81 11.56
N TYR A 614 -23.54 8.52 12.65
CA TYR A 614 -22.50 8.14 13.61
C TYR A 614 -22.80 6.76 14.26
N THR A 615 -21.86 5.82 14.17
CA THR A 615 -21.99 4.44 14.70
C THR A 615 -20.90 4.06 15.71
N GLY A 616 -20.06 5.02 16.10
CA GLY A 616 -18.78 4.77 16.76
C GLY A 616 -18.80 4.41 18.25
N GLY A 617 -19.95 4.57 18.91
CA GLY A 617 -20.06 4.45 20.37
C GLY A 617 -19.31 5.56 21.14
N PHE A 618 -19.54 5.64 22.45
CA PHE A 618 -18.94 6.64 23.33
C PHE A 618 -18.36 5.98 24.58
N VAL A 619 -17.34 6.60 25.17
CA VAL A 619 -16.77 6.18 26.46
C VAL A 619 -17.64 6.68 27.63
N ASP A 620 -18.13 7.92 27.55
CA ASP A 620 -18.91 8.58 28.60
C ASP A 620 -20.19 9.28 28.08
N GLY A 621 -20.59 8.98 26.85
CA GLY A 621 -21.74 9.59 26.19
C GLY A 621 -21.45 10.90 25.46
N VAL A 622 -20.22 11.43 25.55
CA VAL A 622 -19.72 12.61 24.81
C VAL A 622 -18.47 12.27 23.99
N HIS A 623 -17.49 11.61 24.62
CA HIS A 623 -16.21 11.30 23.99
C HIS A 623 -16.32 10.00 23.16
N PRO A 624 -15.97 10.05 21.86
CA PRO A 624 -15.96 8.87 21.00
C PRO A 624 -15.14 7.72 21.58
N ALA A 625 -15.64 6.50 21.44
CA ALA A 625 -14.80 5.32 21.60
C ALA A 625 -13.86 5.17 20.39
N GLU A 626 -12.94 4.21 20.44
CA GLU A 626 -11.95 3.97 19.39
C GLU A 626 -12.58 3.82 17.99
N ALA A 627 -13.68 3.06 17.88
CA ALA A 627 -14.42 2.91 16.63
C ALA A 627 -15.04 4.22 16.12
N GLY A 628 -15.41 5.12 17.03
CA GLY A 628 -15.88 6.47 16.70
C GLY A 628 -14.79 7.39 16.21
N TYR A 629 -13.60 7.33 16.81
CA TYR A 629 -12.44 8.08 16.30
C TYR A 629 -12.01 7.60 14.91
N GLN A 630 -12.07 6.29 14.65
CA GLN A 630 -11.85 5.75 13.32
C GLN A 630 -12.89 6.25 12.31
N TRP A 631 -14.18 6.22 12.67
CA TRP A 631 -15.25 6.73 11.81
C TRP A 631 -15.10 8.23 11.52
N MET A 632 -14.73 9.03 12.52
CA MET A 632 -14.45 10.46 12.31
C MET A 632 -13.29 10.68 11.35
N ALA A 633 -12.22 9.88 11.46
CA ALA A 633 -11.09 9.95 10.54
C ALA A 633 -11.50 9.64 9.09
N ASP A 634 -12.46 8.74 8.87
CA ASP A 634 -13.03 8.50 7.54
C ASP A 634 -13.72 9.76 6.98
N GLN A 635 -14.52 10.45 7.78
CA GLN A 635 -15.21 11.67 7.34
C GLN A 635 -14.24 12.82 7.06
N TRP A 636 -13.25 13.02 7.93
CA TRP A 636 -12.19 14.02 7.71
C TRP A 636 -11.39 13.74 6.45
N HIS A 637 -11.00 12.48 6.22
CA HIS A 637 -10.24 12.07 5.05
C HIS A 637 -11.03 12.31 3.76
N ALA A 638 -12.31 11.91 3.73
CA ALA A 638 -13.19 12.14 2.59
C ALA A 638 -13.36 13.63 2.28
N ALA A 639 -13.54 14.47 3.31
CA ALA A 639 -13.66 15.92 3.15
C ALA A 639 -12.37 16.54 2.58
N LEU A 640 -11.20 16.15 3.12
CA LEU A 640 -9.90 16.62 2.63
C LEU A 640 -9.68 16.25 1.16
N LEU A 641 -9.92 14.99 0.78
CA LEU A 641 -9.81 14.55 -0.61
C LEU A 641 -10.76 15.32 -1.53
N SER A 642 -12.02 15.53 -1.10
CA SER A 642 -13.00 16.24 -1.92
C SER A 642 -12.64 17.72 -2.13
N ALA A 643 -12.03 18.37 -1.15
CA ALA A 643 -11.85 19.82 -1.17
C ALA A 643 -10.45 20.27 -1.59
N LEU A 644 -9.43 19.43 -1.40
CA LEU A 644 -8.03 19.75 -1.71
C LEU A 644 -7.41 18.78 -2.72
N GLY A 645 -8.09 17.67 -2.99
CA GLY A 645 -7.57 16.64 -3.87
C GLY A 645 -7.53 17.06 -5.32
N THR A 646 -6.45 16.69 -6.00
CA THR A 646 -6.37 16.71 -7.46
C THR A 646 -6.40 15.28 -7.98
N ALA A 647 -7.05 15.08 -9.13
CA ALA A 647 -7.04 13.78 -9.78
C ALA A 647 -5.64 13.51 -10.33
N MET A 648 -4.98 12.49 -9.78
CA MET A 648 -3.78 11.90 -10.34
C MET A 648 -4.22 10.80 -11.31
N ILE A 649 -4.01 11.05 -12.58
CA ILE A 649 -4.24 10.07 -13.64
C ILE A 649 -3.04 9.11 -13.65
N PRO A 650 -3.24 7.78 -13.55
CA PRO A 650 -2.18 6.81 -13.73
C PRO A 650 -1.49 7.04 -15.05
N ASP A 651 -0.17 7.11 -14.99
CA ASP A 651 0.65 7.44 -16.14
C ASP A 651 1.69 6.34 -16.32
N LEU A 652 1.60 5.66 -17.46
CA LEU A 652 2.57 4.68 -17.94
C LEU A 652 3.31 5.19 -19.19
N SER A 653 3.17 6.47 -19.57
CA SER A 653 3.74 7.01 -20.81
C SER A 653 5.28 6.99 -20.87
N HIS A 654 5.95 6.73 -19.75
CA HIS A 654 7.39 6.54 -19.68
C HIS A 654 7.83 5.13 -20.11
N ALA A 655 6.94 4.15 -20.11
CA ALA A 655 7.22 2.81 -20.61
C ALA A 655 7.54 2.86 -22.10
N SER A 656 8.39 1.95 -22.58
CA SER A 656 8.77 1.91 -24.00
C SER A 656 7.62 1.52 -24.92
N SER A 657 6.71 0.66 -24.45
CA SER A 657 5.49 0.26 -25.17
C SER A 657 4.48 -0.39 -24.21
N VAL A 658 3.22 -0.46 -24.66
CA VAL A 658 2.18 -1.29 -24.06
C VAL A 658 1.63 -2.27 -25.10
N THR A 659 1.57 -3.55 -24.75
CA THR A 659 0.92 -4.58 -25.57
C THR A 659 -0.19 -5.25 -24.77
N VAL A 660 -1.41 -5.26 -25.30
CA VAL A 660 -2.56 -5.99 -24.75
C VAL A 660 -2.88 -7.16 -25.67
N MET A 661 -2.70 -8.38 -25.17
CA MET A 661 -2.94 -9.62 -25.93
C MET A 661 -4.44 -9.91 -26.09
N HIS A 662 -4.80 -10.77 -27.05
CA HIS A 662 -6.17 -11.07 -27.44
C HIS A 662 -7.12 -11.43 -26.29
N ASP A 663 -6.67 -12.28 -25.35
CA ASP A 663 -7.47 -12.71 -24.20
C ASP A 663 -7.34 -11.79 -22.96
N ALA A 664 -6.70 -10.64 -23.13
CA ALA A 664 -6.47 -9.66 -22.08
C ALA A 664 -7.31 -8.39 -22.28
N ALA A 665 -7.42 -7.60 -21.23
CA ALA A 665 -8.13 -6.33 -21.26
C ALA A 665 -7.32 -5.19 -20.64
N ILE A 666 -7.63 -3.98 -21.08
CA ILE A 666 -7.23 -2.74 -20.44
C ILE A 666 -8.46 -1.88 -20.16
N GLU A 667 -8.50 -1.25 -18.99
CA GLU A 667 -9.67 -0.48 -18.55
C GLU A 667 -9.32 0.70 -17.64
N GLY A 668 -10.27 1.63 -17.52
CA GLY A 668 -10.13 2.81 -16.66
C GLY A 668 -9.56 4.04 -17.37
N THR A 669 -9.06 5.00 -16.59
CA THR A 669 -8.56 6.29 -17.10
C THR A 669 -7.07 6.38 -16.85
N GLY A 670 -6.28 6.64 -17.88
CA GLY A 670 -4.82 6.64 -17.75
C GLY A 670 -4.09 7.01 -19.03
N LYS A 671 -2.78 7.24 -18.91
CA LYS A 671 -1.89 7.51 -20.03
C LYS A 671 -1.01 6.32 -20.34
N LEU A 672 -0.85 6.01 -21.62
CA LEU A 672 -0.03 4.93 -22.15
C LEU A 672 0.95 5.51 -23.19
N PRO A 673 2.11 4.88 -23.42
CA PRO A 673 3.00 5.20 -24.54
C PRO A 673 2.39 4.65 -25.84
N THR A 674 3.21 4.43 -26.87
CA THR A 674 2.79 3.62 -28.03
C THR A 674 2.17 2.30 -27.58
N ALA A 675 0.97 2.00 -28.07
CA ALA A 675 0.16 0.87 -27.64
C ALA A 675 -0.30 0.01 -28.82
N SER A 676 -0.16 -1.32 -28.70
CA SER A 676 -0.78 -2.30 -29.61
C SER A 676 -1.76 -3.16 -28.82
N ILE A 677 -3.01 -3.17 -29.25
CA ILE A 677 -4.14 -3.75 -28.53
C ILE A 677 -4.86 -4.71 -29.47
N SER A 678 -4.70 -6.01 -29.20
CA SER A 678 -5.46 -7.09 -29.87
C SER A 678 -6.58 -7.66 -28.99
N GLY A 679 -6.58 -7.28 -27.71
CA GLY A 679 -7.59 -7.67 -26.73
C GLY A 679 -8.71 -6.67 -26.57
N THR A 680 -9.24 -6.57 -25.35
CA THR A 680 -10.41 -5.73 -25.05
C THR A 680 -10.02 -4.40 -24.41
N ILE A 681 -10.52 -3.28 -24.95
CA ILE A 681 -10.60 -2.00 -24.25
C ILE A 681 -11.96 -1.91 -23.57
N ARG A 682 -11.98 -1.76 -22.24
CA ARG A 682 -13.22 -1.54 -21.49
C ARG A 682 -13.35 -0.07 -21.09
N SER A 683 -14.42 0.59 -21.54
CA SER A 683 -14.71 1.98 -21.19
C SER A 683 -16.02 2.07 -20.41
N THR A 684 -16.02 2.85 -19.33
CA THR A 684 -17.23 3.12 -18.54
C THR A 684 -17.72 4.55 -18.81
N ILE A 685 -19.00 4.71 -19.11
CA ILE A 685 -19.66 6.00 -19.29
C ILE A 685 -20.40 6.39 -18.02
N SER A 686 -20.23 7.64 -17.61
CA SER A 686 -20.89 8.24 -16.45
C SER A 686 -21.38 9.64 -16.77
N ALA A 687 -22.14 10.25 -15.85
CA ALA A 687 -22.53 11.65 -15.95
C ALA A 687 -21.34 12.61 -16.03
N LYS A 688 -20.16 12.19 -15.51
CA LYS A 688 -18.93 12.99 -15.51
C LYS A 688 -18.08 12.82 -16.78
N GLY A 689 -18.46 11.93 -17.69
CA GLY A 689 -17.68 11.56 -18.87
C GLY A 689 -17.37 10.07 -18.94
N ALA A 690 -16.50 9.69 -19.87
CA ALA A 690 -16.01 8.33 -20.05
C ALA A 690 -14.70 8.06 -19.31
N SER A 691 -14.40 6.78 -19.09
CA SER A 691 -13.04 6.32 -18.85
C SER A 691 -12.18 6.58 -20.09
N LEU A 692 -11.24 7.53 -19.98
CA LEU A 692 -10.41 7.99 -21.09
C LEU A 692 -9.01 7.36 -21.02
N LEU A 693 -8.64 6.67 -22.10
CA LEU A 693 -7.25 6.25 -22.32
C LEU A 693 -6.55 7.20 -23.29
N GLU A 694 -5.45 7.81 -22.82
CA GLU A 694 -4.61 8.71 -23.61
C GLU A 694 -3.33 7.99 -24.06
N ILE A 695 -3.13 7.87 -25.37
CA ILE A 695 -1.97 7.22 -25.98
C ILE A 695 -0.99 8.30 -26.44
N THR A 696 0.18 8.40 -25.84
CA THR A 696 1.19 9.43 -26.16
C THR A 696 2.07 9.05 -27.36
N GLY A 697 1.68 8.02 -28.12
CA GLY A 697 2.37 7.54 -29.30
C GLY A 697 1.39 6.92 -30.30
N ASN A 698 1.87 5.93 -31.06
CA ASN A 698 1.03 5.22 -32.04
C ASN A 698 0.02 4.32 -31.32
N LEU A 699 -1.17 4.20 -31.89
CA LEU A 699 -2.22 3.30 -31.43
C LEU A 699 -2.53 2.28 -32.53
N ASP A 700 -2.34 1.01 -32.21
CA ASP A 700 -2.68 -0.11 -33.08
C ASP A 700 -3.84 -0.91 -32.48
N LEU A 701 -4.94 -1.00 -33.22
CA LEU A 701 -6.19 -1.67 -32.82
C LEU A 701 -6.43 -2.98 -33.58
N ASP A 702 -5.41 -3.59 -34.19
CA ASP A 702 -5.58 -4.83 -34.94
C ASP A 702 -6.26 -5.94 -34.11
N HIS A 703 -7.44 -6.37 -34.56
CA HIS A 703 -8.32 -7.34 -33.88
C HIS A 703 -8.86 -6.90 -32.49
N ALA A 704 -8.78 -5.62 -32.13
CA ALA A 704 -9.26 -5.10 -30.85
C ALA A 704 -10.77 -5.25 -30.66
N THR A 705 -11.21 -5.46 -29.42
CA THR A 705 -12.60 -5.35 -29.00
C THR A 705 -12.80 -4.11 -28.15
N LEU A 706 -13.85 -3.32 -28.39
CA LEU A 706 -14.29 -2.25 -27.50
C LEU A 706 -15.56 -2.67 -26.76
N ALA A 707 -15.49 -2.73 -25.43
CA ALA A 707 -16.61 -3.05 -24.56
C ALA A 707 -17.01 -1.82 -23.73
N ILE A 708 -18.23 -1.34 -23.92
CA ILE A 708 -18.77 -0.16 -23.23
C ILE A 708 -19.71 -0.59 -22.12
N THR A 709 -19.55 0.01 -20.93
CA THR A 709 -20.53 -0.04 -19.85
C THR A 709 -21.10 1.35 -19.66
N ALA A 710 -22.41 1.53 -19.88
CA ALA A 710 -23.06 2.84 -19.87
C ALA A 710 -24.45 2.78 -19.24
N PRO A 711 -24.97 3.91 -18.71
CA PRO A 711 -26.38 4.00 -18.34
C PRO A 711 -27.27 3.85 -19.59
N ALA A 712 -28.51 3.42 -19.39
CA ALA A 712 -29.48 3.22 -20.49
C ALA A 712 -29.74 4.50 -21.30
N GLN A 713 -29.62 5.67 -20.65
CA GLN A 713 -29.74 7.00 -21.25
C GLN A 713 -28.52 7.83 -20.82
N PRO A 714 -27.46 7.90 -21.65
CA PRO A 714 -26.33 8.77 -21.40
C PRO A 714 -26.73 10.24 -21.37
N SER A 715 -26.12 11.02 -20.47
CA SER A 715 -26.48 12.42 -20.23
C SER A 715 -25.82 13.42 -21.19
N GLN A 716 -24.90 12.97 -22.04
CA GLN A 716 -24.16 13.82 -22.99
C GLN A 716 -24.28 13.23 -24.40
N PRO A 717 -24.29 14.06 -25.45
CA PRO A 717 -24.42 13.59 -26.83
C PRO A 717 -23.14 12.93 -27.36
N SER A 718 -22.00 13.13 -26.69
CA SER A 718 -20.72 12.46 -26.98
C SER A 718 -19.88 12.23 -25.73
N TYR A 719 -18.98 11.25 -25.82
CA TYR A 719 -17.99 10.91 -24.82
C TYR A 719 -16.67 10.55 -25.50
N GLU A 720 -15.59 11.23 -25.14
CA GLU A 720 -14.23 10.88 -25.61
C GLU A 720 -13.74 9.64 -24.88
N ILE A 721 -13.52 8.54 -25.62
CA ILE A 721 -13.11 7.25 -25.03
C ILE A 721 -11.61 6.99 -25.21
N LEU A 722 -11.02 7.47 -26.31
CA LEU A 722 -9.60 7.34 -26.63
C LEU A 722 -9.08 8.63 -27.26
N ARG A 723 -7.84 8.97 -26.93
CA ARG A 723 -7.05 9.99 -27.62
C ARG A 723 -5.67 9.44 -27.91
N TYR A 724 -5.09 9.82 -29.05
CA TYR A 724 -3.72 9.43 -29.40
C TYR A 724 -2.93 10.62 -30.00
N THR A 725 -1.60 10.56 -29.97
CA THR A 725 -0.75 11.61 -30.56
C THR A 725 0.00 11.12 -31.81
N GLY A 726 0.24 9.81 -31.95
CA GLY A 726 0.87 9.18 -33.10
C GLY A 726 -0.12 8.84 -34.21
N ASP A 727 0.17 7.77 -34.95
CA ASP A 727 -0.71 7.22 -35.98
C ASP A 727 -1.68 6.19 -35.40
N LEU A 728 -2.86 6.09 -36.01
CA LEU A 728 -3.84 5.03 -35.76
C LEU A 728 -3.75 3.97 -36.85
N SER A 729 -3.54 2.71 -36.49
CA SER A 729 -3.65 1.55 -37.38
C SER A 729 -4.71 0.56 -36.88
N GLY A 730 -5.33 -0.16 -37.82
CA GLY A 730 -6.42 -1.09 -37.51
C GLY A 730 -7.74 -0.39 -37.18
N ASP A 731 -8.73 -1.19 -36.84
CA ASP A 731 -10.06 -0.76 -36.37
C ASP A 731 -10.58 -1.80 -35.36
N PHE A 732 -11.60 -1.44 -34.58
CA PHE A 732 -12.24 -2.41 -33.69
C PHE A 732 -12.89 -3.54 -34.50
N ALA A 733 -12.41 -4.76 -34.29
CA ALA A 733 -13.03 -5.96 -34.86
C ALA A 733 -14.41 -6.23 -34.24
N THR A 734 -14.61 -5.82 -32.98
CA THR A 734 -15.90 -5.97 -32.30
C THR A 734 -16.16 -4.79 -31.38
N VAL A 735 -17.40 -4.31 -31.36
CA VAL A 735 -17.90 -3.25 -30.50
C VAL A 735 -19.15 -3.74 -29.78
N GLY A 736 -19.18 -3.60 -28.46
CA GLY A 736 -20.29 -4.09 -27.62
C GLY A 736 -20.69 -3.09 -26.54
N GLY A 737 -21.95 -3.17 -26.09
CA GLY A 737 -22.48 -2.32 -25.01
C GLY A 737 -22.78 -0.88 -25.42
N ILE A 738 -22.99 -0.62 -26.71
CA ILE A 738 -23.36 0.69 -27.25
C ILE A 738 -24.81 1.04 -26.83
N PRO A 739 -25.05 2.18 -26.13
CA PRO A 739 -26.41 2.64 -25.84
C PRO A 739 -27.21 2.93 -27.11
N SER A 740 -28.54 2.78 -27.04
CA SER A 740 -29.42 3.12 -28.15
C SER A 740 -29.20 4.56 -28.62
N GLY A 741 -29.08 4.78 -29.94
CA GLY A 741 -28.85 6.09 -30.54
C GLY A 741 -27.39 6.56 -30.55
N PHE A 742 -26.44 5.78 -30.01
CA PHE A 742 -25.01 6.08 -30.04
C PHE A 742 -24.26 5.17 -31.02
N GLN A 743 -23.08 5.62 -31.43
CA GLN A 743 -22.14 4.90 -32.28
C GLN A 743 -20.70 5.27 -31.95
N VAL A 744 -19.76 4.39 -32.31
CA VAL A 744 -18.32 4.67 -32.20
C VAL A 744 -17.90 5.52 -33.39
N THR A 745 -17.26 6.65 -33.11
CA THR A 745 -16.90 7.66 -34.11
C THR A 745 -15.41 7.96 -34.03
N HIS A 746 -14.71 7.72 -35.14
CA HIS A 746 -13.31 8.08 -35.28
C HIS A 746 -13.23 9.50 -35.82
N VAL A 747 -12.37 10.34 -35.24
CA VAL A 747 -12.13 11.71 -35.66
C VAL A 747 -10.63 11.87 -35.93
N PRO A 748 -10.13 11.41 -37.10
CA PRO A 748 -8.69 11.32 -37.36
C PRO A 748 -7.98 12.68 -37.29
N GLY A 749 -8.62 13.75 -37.76
CA GLY A 749 -8.06 15.11 -37.69
C GLY A 749 -7.81 15.60 -36.27
N ALA A 750 -8.63 15.14 -35.31
CA ALA A 750 -8.46 15.45 -33.89
C ALA A 750 -7.66 14.37 -33.12
N LYS A 751 -7.32 13.25 -33.77
CA LYS A 751 -6.70 12.06 -33.18
C LYS A 751 -7.44 11.51 -31.96
N LYS A 752 -8.76 11.33 -32.11
CA LYS A 752 -9.67 10.90 -31.05
C LYS A 752 -10.68 9.89 -31.54
N ILE A 753 -11.17 9.08 -30.61
CA ILE A 753 -12.32 8.18 -30.81
C ILE A 753 -13.36 8.51 -29.75
N TYR A 754 -14.61 8.63 -30.18
CA TYR A 754 -15.75 8.98 -29.35
C TYR A 754 -16.82 7.89 -29.38
N LEU A 755 -17.59 7.81 -28.30
CA LEU A 755 -18.96 7.31 -28.35
C LEU A 755 -19.88 8.53 -28.54
N ALA A 756 -20.62 8.62 -29.64
CA ALA A 756 -21.40 9.80 -29.97
C ALA A 756 -22.75 9.44 -30.58
N THR A 757 -23.74 10.33 -30.40
CA THR A 757 -24.98 10.30 -31.19
C THR A 757 -24.67 10.58 -32.66
N ALA A 758 -25.60 10.25 -33.56
CA ALA A 758 -25.36 10.36 -34.99
C ALA A 758 -25.11 11.81 -35.47
N TYR A 759 -25.90 12.79 -34.99
CA TYR A 759 -25.66 14.22 -35.24
C TYR A 759 -24.29 14.66 -34.74
N GLU A 760 -23.95 14.26 -33.51
CA GLU A 760 -22.70 14.66 -32.87
C GLU A 760 -21.47 14.06 -33.56
N ALA A 761 -21.59 12.83 -34.06
CA ALA A 761 -20.58 12.17 -34.85
C ALA A 761 -20.30 12.89 -36.19
N TRP A 762 -21.37 13.35 -36.86
CA TRP A 762 -21.26 14.19 -38.06
C TRP A 762 -20.62 15.53 -37.73
N ARG A 763 -21.06 16.20 -36.66
CA ARG A 763 -20.53 17.50 -36.23
C ARG A 763 -19.03 17.43 -35.97
N LEU A 764 -18.58 16.43 -35.22
CA LEU A 764 -17.17 16.19 -34.91
C LEU A 764 -16.29 16.03 -36.15
N ASN A 765 -16.84 15.49 -37.25
CA ASN A 765 -16.12 15.30 -38.50
C ASN A 765 -16.30 16.45 -39.51
N SER A 766 -17.23 17.38 -39.25
CA SER A 766 -17.53 18.51 -40.14
C SER A 766 -16.67 19.74 -39.86
N GLY A 767 -15.91 19.76 -38.77
CA GLY A 767 -15.03 20.88 -38.39
C GLY A 767 -15.77 22.06 -37.75
N ILE A 768 -17.06 21.94 -37.45
CA ILE A 768 -17.84 22.95 -36.73
C ILE A 768 -17.17 23.20 -35.36
N PRO A 769 -16.86 24.46 -35.01
CA PRO A 769 -16.24 24.76 -33.73
C PRO A 769 -17.24 24.65 -32.58
N ASP A 770 -16.73 24.42 -31.36
CA ASP A 770 -17.57 24.12 -30.19
C ASP A 770 -18.55 25.24 -29.83
N GLU A 771 -18.23 26.50 -30.15
CA GLU A 771 -19.11 27.66 -29.96
C GLU A 771 -20.35 27.65 -30.86
N SER A 772 -20.30 26.96 -32.01
CA SER A 772 -21.38 26.88 -33.01
C SER A 772 -21.97 25.48 -33.13
N LYS A 773 -21.82 24.64 -32.11
CA LYS A 773 -22.24 23.22 -32.15
C LYS A 773 -23.75 22.98 -32.05
N SER A 774 -24.53 24.00 -31.66
CA SER A 774 -25.98 23.85 -31.46
C SER A 774 -26.64 23.34 -32.75
N PRO A 775 -27.63 22.44 -32.68
CA PRO A 775 -28.41 22.03 -33.84
C PRO A 775 -29.03 23.21 -34.61
N GLU A 776 -29.34 24.30 -33.92
CA GLU A 776 -29.97 25.51 -34.46
C GLU A 776 -28.94 26.56 -34.94
N ALA A 777 -27.65 26.35 -34.68
CA ALA A 777 -26.62 27.30 -35.10
C ALA A 777 -26.43 27.24 -36.62
N ASP A 778 -26.04 28.38 -37.18
CA ASP A 778 -25.80 28.61 -38.62
C ASP A 778 -24.41 29.26 -38.73
N PRO A 779 -23.33 28.46 -38.83
CA PRO A 779 -21.96 28.95 -38.73
C PRO A 779 -21.53 29.77 -39.95
N ASP A 780 -22.07 29.46 -41.13
CA ASP A 780 -21.75 30.09 -42.41
C ASP A 780 -22.77 31.15 -42.86
N GLN A 781 -23.83 31.34 -42.08
CA GLN A 781 -24.84 32.40 -42.20
C GLN A 781 -25.65 32.32 -43.51
N ASP A 782 -25.90 31.10 -43.98
CA ASP A 782 -26.69 30.87 -45.19
C ASP A 782 -28.21 30.77 -44.91
N GLY A 783 -28.59 30.82 -43.63
CA GLY A 783 -29.96 30.68 -43.14
C GLY A 783 -30.33 29.25 -42.77
N ARG A 784 -29.40 28.29 -42.83
CA ARG A 784 -29.62 26.89 -42.51
C ARG A 784 -28.96 26.51 -41.21
N SER A 785 -29.76 25.89 -40.35
CA SER A 785 -29.26 25.33 -39.11
C SER A 785 -28.41 24.09 -39.38
N ASN A 786 -27.43 23.81 -38.52
CA ASN A 786 -26.66 22.57 -38.52
C ASN A 786 -27.53 21.31 -38.56
N LEU A 787 -28.70 21.31 -37.92
CA LEU A 787 -29.64 20.17 -37.94
C LEU A 787 -30.20 19.92 -39.35
N LEU A 788 -30.49 20.99 -40.08
CA LEU A 788 -31.01 20.90 -41.45
C LEU A 788 -29.91 20.42 -42.40
N GLU A 789 -28.71 20.96 -42.24
CA GLU A 789 -27.49 20.53 -42.94
C GLU A 789 -27.21 19.03 -42.69
N TYR A 790 -27.23 18.61 -41.43
CA TYR A 790 -27.10 17.20 -41.06
C TYR A 790 -28.20 16.32 -41.67
N ALA A 791 -29.45 16.74 -41.61
CA ALA A 791 -30.56 15.92 -42.08
C ALA A 791 -30.59 15.76 -43.61
N LEU A 792 -30.14 16.78 -44.35
CA LEU A 792 -30.23 16.85 -45.81
C LEU A 792 -28.88 16.67 -46.53
N GLY A 793 -27.82 16.31 -45.79
CA GLY A 793 -26.50 16.05 -46.34
C GLY A 793 -25.76 17.29 -46.85
N GLY A 794 -25.97 18.44 -46.22
CA GLY A 794 -25.28 19.70 -46.50
C GLY A 794 -23.88 19.80 -45.88
N LYS A 795 -23.19 20.91 -46.16
CA LYS A 795 -21.89 21.27 -45.59
C LYS A 795 -22.00 22.54 -44.71
N PRO A 796 -21.91 22.43 -43.37
CA PRO A 796 -22.27 23.48 -42.42
C PRO A 796 -21.25 24.63 -42.31
N LEU A 797 -20.23 24.65 -43.17
CA LEU A 797 -19.17 25.65 -43.23
C LEU A 797 -18.96 26.16 -44.67
N ASP A 798 -19.86 25.82 -45.58
CA ASP A 798 -19.79 26.18 -47.00
C ASP A 798 -21.11 26.87 -47.38
N PRO A 799 -21.17 28.22 -47.37
CA PRO A 799 -22.42 28.96 -47.61
C PRO A 799 -22.92 28.82 -49.06
N THR A 800 -22.19 28.11 -49.92
CA THR A 800 -22.62 27.80 -51.29
C THR A 800 -23.27 26.42 -51.40
N ASP A 801 -23.12 25.57 -50.38
CA ASP A 801 -23.70 24.24 -50.33
C ASP A 801 -25.15 24.32 -49.83
N ARG A 802 -26.09 24.37 -50.77
CA ARG A 802 -27.52 24.44 -50.45
C ARG A 802 -28.09 23.08 -50.04
N GLY A 803 -27.28 22.16 -49.51
CA GLY A 803 -27.60 20.74 -49.39
C GLY A 803 -28.16 20.18 -50.70
N THR A 804 -28.83 19.03 -50.64
CA THR A 804 -29.62 18.61 -51.80
C THR A 804 -31.06 19.09 -51.68
N LEU A 805 -31.38 20.18 -52.39
CA LEU A 805 -32.75 20.65 -52.62
C LEU A 805 -32.87 21.01 -54.11
N VAL A 806 -33.47 20.12 -54.91
CA VAL A 806 -33.80 20.42 -56.32
C VAL A 806 -35.29 20.70 -56.40
N GLU A 807 -35.64 21.89 -56.88
CA GLU A 807 -37.02 22.29 -57.15
C GLU A 807 -37.35 22.11 -58.65
N ASN A 808 -38.56 21.57 -58.87
CA ASN A 808 -39.24 21.17 -60.12
C ASN A 808 -39.00 19.71 -60.57
N LEU A 809 -40.00 18.87 -60.27
CA LEU A 809 -40.20 17.57 -60.91
C LEU A 809 -41.22 17.72 -62.06
N ASN A 810 -40.88 17.29 -63.27
CA ASN A 810 -41.86 17.13 -64.35
C ASN A 810 -42.22 15.64 -64.47
N ASP A 811 -43.51 15.32 -64.64
CA ASP A 811 -43.96 13.94 -64.82
C ASP A 811 -43.75 13.41 -66.26
N SER A 812 -43.87 12.09 -66.41
CA SER A 812 -43.81 11.36 -67.69
C SER A 812 -45.06 11.53 -68.57
N SER A 813 -46.02 12.38 -68.18
CA SER A 813 -47.26 12.70 -68.90
C SER A 813 -47.39 14.16 -69.36
N GLY A 814 -46.39 15.01 -69.07
CA GLY A 814 -46.22 16.34 -69.68
C GLY A 814 -46.91 17.51 -68.98
N GLY A 815 -47.33 17.40 -67.71
CA GLY A 815 -47.86 18.51 -66.91
C GLY A 815 -46.95 18.91 -65.74
N PRO A 816 -46.84 20.22 -65.36
CA PRO A 816 -46.08 20.63 -64.19
C PRO A 816 -46.83 20.24 -62.90
N GLN A 817 -46.21 19.42 -62.06
CA GLN A 817 -46.64 19.20 -60.67
C GLN A 817 -45.57 19.74 -59.73
N LEU A 818 -45.97 20.34 -58.60
CA LEU A 818 -45.01 20.77 -57.60
C LEU A 818 -44.53 19.53 -56.82
N GLY A 819 -43.25 19.18 -57.00
CA GLY A 819 -42.61 18.07 -56.31
C GLY A 819 -41.43 18.52 -55.44
N LEU A 820 -41.29 17.94 -54.26
CA LEU A 820 -40.18 18.17 -53.34
C LEU A 820 -39.20 16.99 -53.42
N LEU A 821 -37.97 17.23 -53.88
CA LEU A 821 -36.88 16.26 -53.81
C LEU A 821 -35.93 16.64 -52.67
N ILE A 822 -35.75 15.73 -51.71
CA ILE A 822 -34.82 15.90 -50.59
C ILE A 822 -33.86 14.72 -50.51
N ALA A 823 -32.62 14.99 -50.10
CA ALA A 823 -31.78 13.95 -49.53
C ALA A 823 -32.20 13.66 -48.08
N THR A 824 -32.19 12.40 -47.69
CA THR A 824 -32.36 11.96 -46.30
C THR A 824 -31.26 10.96 -45.97
N HIS A 825 -31.03 10.68 -44.69
CA HIS A 825 -30.14 9.57 -44.35
C HIS A 825 -30.65 8.26 -44.98
N ALA A 826 -29.72 7.46 -45.49
CA ALA A 826 -30.05 6.20 -46.16
C ALA A 826 -30.80 5.25 -45.21
N GLY A 827 -31.83 4.57 -45.73
CA GLY A 827 -32.75 3.74 -44.97
C GLY A 827 -33.94 4.50 -44.38
N ALA A 828 -34.18 5.75 -44.80
CA ALA A 828 -35.38 6.47 -44.41
C ALA A 828 -36.61 5.79 -45.02
N SER A 829 -37.53 5.33 -44.17
CA SER A 829 -38.78 4.73 -44.62
C SER A 829 -39.95 5.63 -44.21
N PHE A 830 -40.59 6.24 -45.22
CA PHE A 830 -41.70 7.15 -45.03
C PHE A 830 -43.02 6.39 -44.87
N ALA A 831 -43.75 6.71 -43.80
CA ALA A 831 -45.07 6.16 -43.50
C ALA A 831 -46.08 7.27 -43.22
N ALA A 832 -47.37 6.97 -43.33
CA ALA A 832 -48.43 7.93 -43.01
C ALA A 832 -48.33 8.42 -41.56
N GLY A 833 -48.19 9.73 -41.38
CA GLY A 833 -48.17 10.42 -40.10
C GLY A 833 -49.51 11.05 -39.74
N ALA A 834 -49.49 11.94 -38.75
CA ALA A 834 -50.63 12.81 -38.45
C ALA A 834 -50.88 13.81 -39.60
N ASP A 835 -52.12 14.27 -39.73
CA ASP A 835 -52.53 15.35 -40.65
C ASP A 835 -52.16 15.12 -42.14
N HIS A 836 -52.32 13.88 -42.62
CA HIS A 836 -52.12 13.51 -44.03
C HIS A 836 -50.66 13.64 -44.57
N GLY A 837 -49.68 13.89 -43.70
CA GLY A 837 -48.25 13.93 -44.04
C GLY A 837 -47.57 12.56 -44.03
N LEU A 838 -46.31 12.54 -44.49
CA LEU A 838 -45.42 11.38 -44.40
C LEU A 838 -44.31 11.63 -43.37
N VAL A 839 -44.00 10.63 -42.55
CA VAL A 839 -42.98 10.71 -41.51
C VAL A 839 -41.98 9.57 -41.66
N ALA A 840 -40.70 9.89 -41.52
CA ALA A 840 -39.61 8.92 -41.42
C ALA A 840 -38.69 9.30 -40.25
N SER A 841 -38.18 8.30 -39.54
CA SER A 841 -37.24 8.50 -38.43
C SER A 841 -36.01 7.62 -38.68
N VAL A 842 -34.86 8.24 -38.92
CA VAL A 842 -33.58 7.54 -39.16
C VAL A 842 -32.41 8.38 -38.65
N ALA A 843 -31.34 7.72 -38.17
CA ALA A 843 -30.11 8.35 -37.70
C ALA A 843 -30.30 9.51 -36.68
N GLY A 844 -31.23 9.37 -35.73
CA GLY A 844 -31.53 10.41 -34.74
C GLY A 844 -32.30 11.63 -35.28
N THR A 845 -32.74 11.59 -36.54
CA THR A 845 -33.51 12.65 -37.21
C THR A 845 -34.91 12.16 -37.53
N THR A 846 -35.92 13.01 -37.30
CA THR A 846 -37.29 12.81 -37.79
C THR A 846 -37.57 13.79 -38.92
N TYR A 847 -37.97 13.23 -40.06
CA TYR A 847 -38.44 13.94 -41.24
C TYR A 847 -39.96 13.91 -41.25
N GLN A 848 -40.60 15.08 -41.34
CA GLN A 848 -42.04 15.19 -41.54
C GLN A 848 -42.29 15.98 -42.83
N VAL A 849 -42.82 15.31 -43.84
CA VAL A 849 -43.21 15.92 -45.11
C VAL A 849 -44.71 16.18 -45.09
N GLU A 850 -45.07 17.43 -45.31
CA GLU A 850 -46.45 17.91 -45.24
C GLU A 850 -46.71 18.92 -46.35
N ALA A 851 -47.98 19.09 -46.68
CA ALA A 851 -48.39 19.96 -47.76
C ALA A 851 -49.57 20.85 -47.39
N SER A 852 -49.66 21.99 -48.06
CA SER A 852 -50.63 23.05 -47.79
C SER A 852 -51.07 23.74 -49.08
N SER A 853 -52.31 24.22 -49.15
CA SER A 853 -52.76 25.10 -50.24
C SER A 853 -52.57 26.60 -49.94
N ASP A 854 -52.37 26.97 -48.68
CA ASP A 854 -52.44 28.37 -48.23
C ASP A 854 -51.36 28.78 -47.19
N LEU A 855 -50.45 27.87 -46.84
CA LEU A 855 -49.43 27.97 -45.79
C LEU A 855 -49.97 28.02 -44.35
N ALA A 856 -51.29 28.10 -44.16
CA ALA A 856 -51.94 28.17 -42.86
C ALA A 856 -52.34 26.77 -42.35
N ALA A 857 -52.97 25.94 -43.19
CA ALA A 857 -53.33 24.56 -42.88
C ALA A 857 -52.42 23.58 -43.63
N TRP A 858 -51.85 22.60 -42.93
CA TRP A 858 -50.93 21.59 -43.47
C TRP A 858 -51.62 20.21 -43.55
N ASP A 859 -52.77 20.18 -44.22
CA ASP A 859 -53.73 19.06 -44.23
C ASP A 859 -53.83 18.34 -45.58
N LEU A 860 -53.00 18.72 -46.56
CA LEU A 860 -53.00 18.06 -47.87
C LEU A 860 -52.23 16.73 -47.80
N SER A 861 -52.76 15.73 -48.51
CA SER A 861 -52.11 14.42 -48.63
C SER A 861 -50.79 14.52 -49.40
N VAL A 862 -49.76 13.87 -48.86
CA VAL A 862 -48.46 13.71 -49.51
C VAL A 862 -48.26 12.26 -49.92
N SER A 863 -47.74 12.05 -51.13
CA SER A 863 -47.34 10.74 -51.64
C SER A 863 -45.88 10.76 -52.09
N GLU A 864 -45.20 9.62 -51.91
CA GLU A 864 -43.84 9.44 -52.39
C GLU A 864 -43.85 9.05 -53.88
N VAL A 865 -42.95 9.64 -54.67
CA VAL A 865 -42.83 9.44 -56.12
C VAL A 865 -41.82 8.32 -56.40
N LEU A 866 -42.30 7.22 -56.97
CA LEU A 866 -41.49 6.08 -57.37
C LEU A 866 -41.82 5.64 -58.81
N PRO A 867 -40.82 5.34 -59.67
CA PRO A 867 -39.38 5.49 -59.43
C PRO A 867 -38.94 6.97 -59.40
N LEU A 868 -37.77 7.24 -58.82
CA LEU A 868 -37.17 8.57 -58.82
C LEU A 868 -36.85 9.05 -60.25
N PRO A 869 -36.80 10.37 -60.51
CA PRO A 869 -36.40 10.94 -61.79
C PRO A 869 -35.03 10.44 -62.27
N GLU A 870 -34.90 10.21 -63.57
CA GLU A 870 -33.62 9.87 -64.19
C GLU A 870 -32.66 11.08 -64.24
N GLY A 871 -31.35 10.83 -64.19
CA GLY A 871 -30.32 11.87 -64.36
C GLY A 871 -29.98 12.68 -63.10
N LEU A 872 -30.46 12.27 -61.92
CA LEU A 872 -30.06 12.89 -60.65
C LEU A 872 -28.55 12.69 -60.40
N PRO A 873 -27.86 13.68 -59.78
CA PRO A 873 -26.49 13.48 -59.30
C PRO A 873 -26.45 12.35 -58.26
N LEU A 874 -25.29 11.84 -57.89
CA LEU A 874 -25.21 10.90 -56.77
C LEU A 874 -25.55 11.62 -55.46
N PRO A 875 -26.34 11.02 -54.55
CA PRO A 875 -26.56 11.61 -53.24
C PRO A 875 -25.25 11.64 -52.42
N PRO A 876 -25.15 12.54 -51.43
CA PRO A 876 -24.03 12.53 -50.49
C PRO A 876 -23.84 11.15 -49.86
N LYS A 877 -22.60 10.79 -49.51
CA LYS A 877 -22.30 9.47 -48.92
C LYS A 877 -23.12 9.27 -47.63
N GLY A 878 -23.89 8.19 -47.58
CA GLY A 878 -24.77 7.87 -46.44
C GLY A 878 -26.17 8.48 -46.52
N TYR A 879 -26.50 9.11 -47.66
CA TYR A 879 -27.82 9.68 -47.95
C TYR A 879 -28.41 9.03 -49.20
N GLU A 880 -29.73 9.14 -49.32
CA GLU A 880 -30.51 8.75 -50.50
C GLU A 880 -31.56 9.82 -50.80
N TYR A 881 -32.08 9.82 -52.03
CA TYR A 881 -33.11 10.78 -52.41
C TYR A 881 -34.52 10.24 -52.22
N HIS A 882 -35.41 11.12 -51.77
CA HIS A 882 -36.84 10.88 -51.75
C HIS A 882 -37.56 12.05 -52.43
N ALA A 883 -38.56 11.72 -53.24
CA ALA A 883 -39.37 12.67 -53.97
C ALA A 883 -40.81 12.60 -53.49
N PHE A 884 -41.44 13.77 -53.29
CA PHE A 884 -42.79 13.87 -52.73
C PHE A 884 -43.68 14.76 -53.60
N THR A 885 -44.94 14.37 -53.78
CA THR A 885 -45.96 15.13 -54.50
C THR A 885 -47.30 15.10 -53.76
N THR A 886 -48.10 16.14 -53.95
CA THR A 886 -49.50 16.19 -53.51
C THR A 886 -50.48 15.70 -54.59
N GLY A 887 -49.98 15.49 -55.82
CA GLY A 887 -50.81 15.18 -56.99
C GLY A 887 -51.69 16.35 -57.46
N MET A 888 -51.59 17.54 -56.85
CA MET A 888 -52.34 18.72 -57.27
C MET A 888 -51.66 19.44 -58.44
N GLN A 889 -52.47 19.94 -59.38
CA GLN A 889 -52.02 20.73 -60.53
C GLN A 889 -52.12 22.26 -60.30
N ASP A 890 -52.71 22.70 -59.18
CA ASP A 890 -52.92 24.10 -58.79
C ASP A 890 -51.94 24.54 -57.67
N ARG A 891 -52.13 25.75 -57.09
CA ARG A 891 -51.27 26.31 -56.03
C ARG A 891 -51.26 25.41 -54.78
N ALA A 892 -50.18 24.64 -54.61
CA ALA A 892 -49.86 23.90 -53.40
C ALA A 892 -48.43 24.24 -52.96
N PHE A 893 -48.13 23.93 -51.70
CA PHE A 893 -46.82 24.04 -51.08
C PHE A 893 -46.49 22.71 -50.43
N VAL A 894 -45.26 22.22 -50.60
CA VAL A 894 -44.76 21.01 -49.92
C VAL A 894 -43.52 21.42 -49.13
N ARG A 895 -43.40 20.98 -47.88
CA ARG A 895 -42.18 21.19 -47.08
C ARG A 895 -41.78 19.93 -46.34
N ALA A 896 -40.49 19.83 -46.07
CA ALA A 896 -39.94 18.89 -45.10
C ALA A 896 -39.57 19.66 -43.82
N LYS A 897 -40.15 19.24 -42.69
CA LYS A 897 -39.70 19.61 -41.36
C LYS A 897 -38.70 18.58 -40.85
N VAL A 898 -37.69 19.06 -40.17
CA VAL A 898 -36.67 18.24 -39.54
C VAL A 898 -36.67 18.53 -38.05
N SER A 899 -36.67 17.48 -37.23
CA SER A 899 -36.47 17.58 -35.78
C SER A 899 -35.55 16.46 -35.29
N GLN A 900 -34.88 16.67 -34.16
CA GLN A 900 -34.18 15.58 -33.49
C GLN A 900 -35.20 14.57 -32.95
N MET A 901 -34.83 13.29 -32.96
CA MET A 901 -35.60 12.27 -32.23
C MET A 901 -35.56 12.56 -30.72
N PRO A 902 -36.67 12.31 -30.00
CA PRO A 902 -36.74 12.47 -28.55
C PRO A 902 -35.72 11.65 -27.76
#